data_AF-A0A536A4W5-F1
#
_entry.id   AF-A0A536A4W5-F1
#
_cell.length_a   1.000
_cell.length_b   1.000
_cell.length_c   1.000
_cell.angle_alpha   90.00
_cell.angle_beta   90.00
_cell.angle_gamma   90.00
#
_symmetry.space_group_name_H-M   'P 1'
#
loop_
_entity.id
_entity.type
_entity.pdbx_description
1 polymer ?
#
loop_
_entity_poly.entity_id
_entity_poly.type
_entity_poly.pdbx_seq_one_letter_code
_entity_poly.pdbx_strand_id
1 'polypeptide(L)'
;MPDFSFLEFPDDIDQSQDISHVLKDYLKHIVNKKLQLYKQYIHTEGDKQGQSLFSHIMDLVSFTDRLNPVIGLSDEEMRCTLLALTVHDINKIPLYGKAPNGWSVKYADAATPANIQKELERLEVDDFFSRWREYLRDIMFLAHAHQAASTSTVILIDQHYIDQTILKSRLKGALKYLMQAADVSDNSHSGDHHDPHEVHLRDKLLIHINAIMSRMGHEYEYRFIGHRLAELRGIITNVIHNELVSYFREKYGEDECIDLQYYPEGVNYLLDKRITLEWNERILREVAERVRHKLAGIQLKKLSQFIKPKPSAIVVDDAAMNIGATLSEIFEVIILTVMGKQYKSEWREQRDALLRNDLKELLADAKTSVELKEYAINILQQAEIIPSDDTLLKRGEFVSAYRKFLEDHLSTELKAVKEDAWTRTYHLFKLPEDRYAIYKFIDPYRRGYFIACDLPQMSLDDMKEAALADLAQLELQATQAKAGAKVKKSKGDVTYQQLTLENDEGMTTQFNVEYIVDYLKRNLEVWDSVTKQPMTALDFGDTLRQYANVKRLHEQCCYCGSALKADEWMAVQVAPNIGVQSFSNRLEGGSSREPKRNVCDVCRAQFILEKLAWRGHRDKQNAEQVTFYLHLFPYAYFTRPLLRAWWLSIEKLRDADHSAFFLDTRSY
;
A
#
# COMPACT_ATOMS: atom_id res chain seq x y z
N MET A 1 -16.68 -21.20 19.51
CA MET A 1 -16.24 -20.44 18.33
C MET A 1 -14.72 -20.43 18.34
N PRO A 2 -14.04 -20.50 17.19
CA PRO A 2 -12.60 -20.25 17.14
C PRO A 2 -12.31 -18.87 17.73
N ASP A 3 -11.21 -18.75 18.47
CA ASP A 3 -10.75 -17.49 19.03
C ASP A 3 -10.29 -16.57 17.90
N PHE A 4 -11.15 -15.64 17.51
CA PHE A 4 -10.90 -14.63 16.48
C PHE A 4 -10.33 -13.35 17.12
N SER A 5 -9.41 -13.48 18.08
CA SER A 5 -8.74 -12.37 18.76
C SER A 5 -7.72 -11.65 17.86
N PHE A 6 -8.11 -11.28 16.63
CA PHE A 6 -7.22 -10.64 15.65
C PHE A 6 -6.68 -9.26 16.03
N LEU A 7 -7.22 -8.66 17.09
CA LEU A 7 -6.73 -7.41 17.67
C LEU A 7 -5.99 -7.73 18.97
N GLU A 8 -4.87 -8.45 18.86
CA GLU A 8 -3.79 -8.31 19.83
C GLU A 8 -2.99 -7.10 19.42
N PHE A 9 -3.10 -6.00 20.18
CA PHE A 9 -2.27 -4.82 19.94
C PHE A 9 -0.82 -5.24 20.17
N PRO A 10 0.04 -5.23 19.12
CA PRO A 10 1.44 -5.63 19.27
C PRO A 10 2.12 -4.78 20.34
N ASP A 11 2.97 -5.42 21.15
CA ASP A 11 3.90 -4.67 22.02
C ASP A 11 4.72 -3.66 21.18
N ASP A 12 4.95 -3.91 19.88
CA ASP A 12 5.68 -3.02 18.97
C ASP A 12 4.93 -1.74 18.54
N ILE A 13 3.66 -1.54 18.94
CA ILE A 13 3.01 -0.22 18.86
C ILE A 13 3.77 0.80 19.71
N ASP A 14 4.58 0.34 20.66
CA ASP A 14 5.46 1.12 21.54
C ASP A 14 6.40 2.08 20.77
N GLN A 15 6.73 1.79 19.50
CA GLN A 15 7.63 2.64 18.68
C GLN A 15 6.90 3.70 17.83
N SER A 16 5.57 3.71 17.80
CA SER A 16 4.81 4.72 17.05
C SER A 16 4.80 6.07 17.79
N GLN A 17 5.15 7.15 17.10
CA GLN A 17 4.95 8.53 17.58
C GLN A 17 3.47 8.95 17.54
N ASP A 18 2.60 8.15 16.92
CA ASP A 18 1.22 8.54 16.61
C ASP A 18 0.21 8.30 17.75
N ILE A 19 0.62 7.69 18.88
CA ILE A 19 -0.27 7.46 20.02
C ILE A 19 0.33 7.94 21.33
N SER A 20 -0.52 8.43 22.24
CA SER A 20 -0.07 8.84 23.57
C SER A 20 0.45 7.65 24.38
N HIS A 21 1.35 7.91 25.34
CA HIS A 21 1.79 6.87 26.28
C HIS A 21 0.65 6.38 27.17
N VAL A 22 -0.35 7.22 27.46
CA VAL A 22 -1.55 6.78 28.19
C VAL A 22 -2.37 5.78 27.38
N LEU A 23 -2.54 5.99 26.08
CA LEU A 23 -3.20 5.00 25.22
C LEU A 23 -2.36 3.70 25.17
N LYS A 24 -1.02 3.78 25.08
CA LYS A 24 -0.14 2.59 25.17
C LYS A 24 -0.40 1.79 26.44
N ASP A 25 -0.41 2.45 27.59
CA ASP A 25 -0.69 1.83 28.88
C ASP A 25 -2.08 1.20 28.91
N TYR A 26 -3.09 1.90 28.36
CA TYR A 26 -4.47 1.41 28.31
C TYR A 26 -4.57 0.14 27.46
N LEU A 27 -3.92 0.13 26.28
CA LEU A 27 -3.87 -1.04 25.41
C LEU A 27 -3.24 -2.25 26.14
N LYS A 28 -2.11 -2.04 26.81
CA LYS A 28 -1.36 -3.08 27.52
C LYS A 28 -2.10 -3.61 28.75
N HIS A 29 -2.61 -2.73 29.59
CA HIS A 29 -3.10 -3.09 30.92
C HIS A 29 -4.61 -3.34 30.97
N ILE A 30 -5.38 -2.82 30.01
CA ILE A 30 -6.85 -3.01 29.94
C ILE A 30 -7.23 -3.84 28.72
N VAL A 31 -6.88 -3.38 27.51
CA VAL A 31 -7.37 -3.95 26.25
C VAL A 31 -6.86 -5.36 26.04
N ASN A 32 -5.56 -5.59 26.14
CA ASN A 32 -4.92 -6.91 25.97
C ASN A 32 -5.16 -7.87 27.15
N LYS A 33 -5.95 -7.45 28.16
CA LYS A 33 -6.35 -8.29 29.30
C LYS A 33 -7.86 -8.59 29.23
N LYS A 34 -8.61 -8.21 30.27
CA LYS A 34 -10.00 -8.66 30.49
C LYS A 34 -11.02 -7.94 29.64
N LEU A 35 -10.66 -6.81 29.00
CA LEU A 35 -11.56 -6.14 28.07
C LEU A 35 -11.84 -6.98 26.81
N GLN A 36 -10.96 -7.92 26.44
CA GLN A 36 -11.18 -8.86 25.33
C GLN A 36 -12.50 -9.63 25.45
N LEU A 37 -12.97 -9.88 26.68
CA LEU A 37 -14.27 -10.50 26.94
C LEU A 37 -15.45 -9.71 26.38
N TYR A 38 -15.29 -8.42 26.08
CA TYR A 38 -16.36 -7.57 25.56
C TYR A 38 -16.64 -7.83 24.08
N LYS A 39 -15.74 -8.53 23.37
CA LYS A 39 -15.95 -8.94 21.97
C LYS A 39 -17.18 -9.83 21.80
N GLN A 40 -17.58 -10.56 22.85
CA GLN A 40 -18.76 -11.42 22.83
C GLN A 40 -20.07 -10.67 23.12
N TYR A 41 -20.00 -9.41 23.55
CA TYR A 41 -21.17 -8.60 23.87
C TYR A 41 -21.58 -7.79 22.63
N ILE A 42 -22.49 -8.35 21.85
CA ILE A 42 -22.95 -7.72 20.60
C ILE A 42 -24.16 -6.84 20.86
N HIS A 43 -24.14 -5.62 20.31
CA HIS A 43 -25.28 -4.73 20.31
C HIS A 43 -26.38 -5.33 19.43
N THR A 44 -27.56 -5.62 20.02
CA THR A 44 -28.65 -6.31 19.32
C THR A 44 -29.66 -5.37 18.66
N GLU A 45 -29.65 -4.08 19.00
CA GLU A 45 -30.65 -3.09 18.61
C GLU A 45 -30.01 -1.70 18.45
N GLY A 46 -30.67 -0.81 17.69
CA GLY A 46 -30.25 0.58 17.47
C GLY A 46 -29.21 0.75 16.35
N ASP A 47 -28.70 1.98 16.20
CA ASP A 47 -27.77 2.35 15.11
C ASP A 47 -26.43 1.60 15.17
N LYS A 48 -26.10 0.98 16.32
CA LYS A 48 -24.89 0.18 16.56
C LYS A 48 -25.12 -1.33 16.43
N GLN A 49 -26.25 -1.77 15.85
CA GLN A 49 -26.61 -3.18 15.77
C GLN A 49 -25.54 -4.02 15.03
N GLY A 50 -25.05 -5.07 15.67
CA GLY A 50 -24.01 -5.95 15.12
C GLY A 50 -22.58 -5.57 15.52
N GLN A 51 -22.36 -4.37 16.05
CA GLN A 51 -21.08 -3.98 16.63
C GLN A 51 -20.87 -4.67 17.99
N SER A 52 -19.64 -5.08 18.29
CA SER A 52 -19.29 -5.54 19.64
C SER A 52 -19.06 -4.35 20.56
N LEU A 53 -19.38 -4.50 21.85
CA LEU A 53 -19.08 -3.48 22.87
C LEU A 53 -17.57 -3.18 22.93
N PHE A 54 -16.74 -4.18 22.62
CA PHE A 54 -15.29 -3.98 22.48
C PHE A 54 -14.96 -2.99 21.36
N SER A 55 -15.49 -3.21 20.15
CA SER A 55 -15.25 -2.33 18.99
C SER A 55 -15.70 -0.91 19.29
N HIS A 56 -16.92 -0.77 19.84
CA HIS A 56 -17.47 0.50 20.27
C HIS A 56 -16.53 1.24 21.24
N ILE A 57 -16.06 0.59 22.31
CA ILE A 57 -15.11 1.21 23.24
C ILE A 57 -13.79 1.58 22.53
N MET A 58 -13.29 0.73 21.63
CA MET A 58 -12.05 1.01 20.90
C MET A 58 -12.16 2.22 19.97
N ASP A 59 -13.31 2.41 19.33
CA ASP A 59 -13.59 3.56 18.48
C ASP A 59 -13.56 4.84 19.32
N LEU A 60 -14.23 4.84 20.48
CA LEU A 60 -14.28 5.93 21.45
C LEU A 60 -12.92 6.34 22.04
N VAL A 61 -12.13 5.37 22.52
CA VAL A 61 -10.82 5.64 23.13
C VAL A 61 -9.81 6.12 22.10
N SER A 62 -9.86 5.57 20.89
CA SER A 62 -8.93 5.96 19.82
C SER A 62 -9.27 7.34 19.24
N PHE A 63 -10.57 7.69 19.16
CA PHE A 63 -11.04 9.03 18.84
C PHE A 63 -10.54 10.05 19.87
N THR A 64 -10.66 9.71 21.14
CA THR A 64 -10.21 10.55 22.25
C THR A 64 -8.70 10.79 22.20
N ASP A 65 -7.90 9.76 21.94
CA ASP A 65 -6.45 9.89 21.76
C ASP A 65 -6.10 10.76 20.55
N ARG A 66 -6.84 10.64 19.44
CA ARG A 66 -6.59 11.44 18.24
C ARG A 66 -6.79 12.94 18.49
N LEU A 67 -7.76 13.33 19.33
CA LEU A 67 -7.99 14.72 19.70
C LEU A 67 -7.09 15.23 20.83
N ASN A 68 -6.43 14.34 21.58
CA ASN A 68 -5.63 14.72 22.75
C ASN A 68 -4.55 15.79 22.47
N PRO A 69 -3.80 15.77 21.35
CA PRO A 69 -2.79 16.80 21.08
C PRO A 69 -3.35 18.24 21.09
N VAL A 70 -4.61 18.42 20.67
CA VAL A 70 -5.28 19.73 20.64
C VAL A 70 -5.97 20.03 21.97
N ILE A 71 -6.52 19.01 22.64
CA ILE A 71 -7.21 19.16 23.93
C ILE A 71 -6.22 19.29 25.11
N GLY A 72 -4.99 18.82 24.96
CA GLY A 72 -3.94 18.90 25.99
C GLY A 72 -4.37 18.26 27.31
N LEU A 73 -4.87 17.03 27.31
CA LEU A 73 -5.26 16.33 28.53
C LEU A 73 -4.02 15.99 29.36
N SER A 74 -4.12 16.13 30.68
CA SER A 74 -3.12 15.51 31.58
C SER A 74 -3.25 13.98 31.55
N ASP A 75 -2.20 13.28 31.99
CA ASP A 75 -2.22 11.82 32.11
C ASP A 75 -3.41 11.33 32.94
N GLU A 76 -3.68 11.97 34.08
CA GLU A 76 -4.80 11.61 34.95
C GLU A 76 -6.16 11.89 34.29
N GLU A 77 -6.30 13.01 33.58
CA GLU A 77 -7.52 13.33 32.84
C GLU A 77 -7.80 12.30 31.74
N MET A 78 -6.76 11.94 30.98
CA MET A 78 -6.83 10.93 29.94
C MET A 78 -7.19 9.56 30.54
N ARG A 79 -6.49 9.12 31.61
CA ARG A 79 -6.79 7.85 32.30
C ARG A 79 -8.23 7.82 32.81
N CYS A 80 -8.71 8.89 33.44
CA CYS A 80 -10.11 8.97 33.91
C CYS A 80 -11.11 8.89 32.75
N THR A 81 -10.83 9.57 31.64
CA THR A 81 -11.69 9.60 30.46
C THR A 81 -11.75 8.23 29.79
N LEU A 82 -10.60 7.56 29.59
CA LEU A 82 -10.56 6.22 29.01
C LEU A 82 -11.32 5.19 29.87
N LEU A 83 -11.14 5.23 31.20
CA LEU A 83 -11.90 4.37 32.11
C LEU A 83 -13.41 4.67 32.07
N ALA A 84 -13.79 5.96 32.00
CA ALA A 84 -15.18 6.35 31.88
C ALA A 84 -15.81 5.85 30.58
N LEU A 85 -15.12 5.99 29.44
CA LEU A 85 -15.55 5.43 28.14
C LEU A 85 -15.66 3.90 28.19
N THR A 86 -14.80 3.22 28.95
CA THR A 86 -14.85 1.76 29.09
C THR A 86 -16.14 1.27 29.75
N VAL A 87 -16.69 2.05 30.67
CA VAL A 87 -17.87 1.69 31.48
C VAL A 87 -19.11 2.52 31.18
N HIS A 88 -19.05 3.43 30.19
CA HIS A 88 -20.14 4.36 29.93
C HIS A 88 -21.44 3.66 29.49
N ASP A 89 -21.33 2.49 28.86
CA ASP A 89 -22.45 1.66 28.38
C ASP A 89 -22.56 0.34 29.17
N ILE A 90 -22.33 0.42 30.49
CA ILE A 90 -22.32 -0.74 31.41
C ILE A 90 -23.59 -1.61 31.34
N ASN A 91 -24.74 -1.06 30.95
CA ASN A 91 -25.99 -1.80 30.75
C ASN A 91 -25.95 -2.75 29.54
N LYS A 92 -24.92 -2.70 28.70
CA LYS A 92 -24.70 -3.67 27.62
C LYS A 92 -23.99 -4.92 28.10
N ILE A 93 -23.35 -4.88 29.28
CA ILE A 93 -22.69 -6.03 29.88
C ILE A 93 -23.74 -6.94 30.52
N PRO A 94 -23.82 -8.24 30.19
CA PRO A 94 -24.86 -9.13 30.70
C PRO A 94 -25.01 -9.16 32.22
N LEU A 95 -23.91 -8.98 32.96
CA LEU A 95 -23.88 -8.94 34.42
C LEU A 95 -24.73 -7.81 35.02
N TYR A 96 -24.86 -6.67 34.33
CA TYR A 96 -25.59 -5.49 34.81
C TYR A 96 -26.80 -5.15 33.94
N GLY A 97 -26.79 -5.59 32.68
CA GLY A 97 -27.80 -5.31 31.66
C GLY A 97 -28.98 -6.27 31.64
N LYS A 98 -28.94 -7.37 32.41
CA LYS A 98 -30.02 -8.37 32.44
C LYS A 98 -30.52 -8.59 33.86
N ALA A 99 -31.81 -8.39 34.05
CA ALA A 99 -32.49 -8.76 35.29
C ALA A 99 -32.62 -10.29 35.40
N PRO A 100 -32.91 -10.86 36.60
CA PRO A 100 -33.04 -12.31 36.79
C PRO A 100 -34.08 -12.99 35.89
N ASN A 101 -35.06 -12.23 35.40
CA ASN A 101 -36.10 -12.68 34.47
C ASN A 101 -35.67 -12.56 32.98
N GLY A 102 -34.42 -12.20 32.69
CA GLY A 102 -33.87 -12.04 31.34
C GLY A 102 -34.17 -10.69 30.66
N TRP A 103 -34.91 -9.79 31.32
CA TRP A 103 -35.28 -8.50 30.75
C TRP A 103 -34.10 -7.52 30.77
N SER A 104 -34.05 -6.65 29.76
CA SER A 104 -33.01 -5.61 29.68
C SER A 104 -33.20 -4.55 30.75
N VAL A 105 -32.12 -4.23 31.47
CA VAL A 105 -32.08 -3.22 32.52
C VAL A 105 -31.82 -1.84 31.90
N LYS A 106 -32.50 -0.80 32.39
CA LYS A 106 -32.26 0.57 31.93
C LYS A 106 -30.87 1.02 32.35
N TYR A 107 -30.28 1.91 31.56
CA TYR A 107 -28.96 2.48 31.86
C TYR A 107 -28.85 3.00 33.29
N ALA A 108 -29.85 3.76 33.75
CA ALA A 108 -29.92 4.32 35.09
C ALA A 108 -29.75 3.28 36.21
N ASP A 109 -30.38 2.13 36.05
CA ASP A 109 -30.39 1.07 37.06
C ASP A 109 -29.10 0.23 37.01
N ALA A 110 -28.44 0.19 35.86
CA ALA A 110 -27.17 -0.51 35.68
C ALA A 110 -25.96 0.34 36.11
N ALA A 111 -25.96 1.63 35.79
CA ALA A 111 -24.84 2.55 36.01
C ALA A 111 -24.80 3.13 37.44
N THR A 112 -24.85 2.24 38.44
CA THR A 112 -24.72 2.63 39.85
C THR A 112 -23.24 2.71 40.27
N PRO A 113 -22.91 3.49 41.32
CA PRO A 113 -21.55 3.54 41.87
C PRO A 113 -20.96 2.15 42.15
N ALA A 114 -21.76 1.26 42.74
CA ALA A 114 -21.33 -0.09 43.10
C ALA A 114 -21.04 -0.95 41.85
N ASN A 115 -21.87 -0.85 40.81
CA ASN A 115 -21.66 -1.62 39.57
C ASN A 115 -20.46 -1.10 38.78
N ILE A 116 -20.29 0.22 38.68
CA ILE A 116 -19.13 0.82 38.00
C ILE A 116 -17.84 0.44 38.73
N GLN A 117 -17.79 0.57 40.05
CA GLN A 117 -16.62 0.16 40.83
C GLN A 117 -16.32 -1.33 40.64
N LYS A 118 -17.33 -2.19 40.74
CA LYS A 118 -17.19 -3.64 40.56
C LYS A 118 -16.66 -3.99 39.17
N GLU A 119 -17.09 -3.28 38.14
CA GLU A 119 -16.61 -3.52 36.79
C GLU A 119 -15.17 -3.07 36.59
N LEU A 120 -14.78 -1.92 37.14
CA LEU A 120 -13.38 -1.47 37.13
C LEU A 120 -12.47 -2.45 37.89
N GLU A 121 -12.91 -2.98 39.03
CA GLU A 121 -12.19 -4.05 39.74
C GLU A 121 -12.11 -5.33 38.89
N ARG A 122 -13.20 -5.71 38.21
CA ARG A 122 -13.22 -6.88 37.32
C ARG A 122 -12.20 -6.74 36.20
N LEU A 123 -12.04 -5.54 35.65
CA LEU A 123 -11.10 -5.20 34.59
C LEU A 123 -9.64 -5.04 35.07
N GLU A 124 -9.38 -5.16 36.38
CA GLU A 124 -8.02 -5.04 36.97
C GLU A 124 -7.35 -3.70 36.65
N VAL A 125 -8.10 -2.60 36.74
CA VAL A 125 -7.60 -1.28 36.32
C VAL A 125 -6.48 -0.71 37.20
N ASP A 126 -6.14 -1.36 38.31
CA ASP A 126 -5.07 -0.96 39.23
C ASP A 126 -3.69 -0.88 38.55
N ASP A 127 -3.41 -1.76 37.58
CA ASP A 127 -2.16 -1.73 36.81
C ASP A 127 -2.10 -0.56 35.81
N PHE A 128 -3.26 -0.10 35.34
CA PHE A 128 -3.36 1.03 34.42
C PHE A 128 -3.40 2.37 35.16
N PHE A 129 -4.12 2.44 36.28
CA PHE A 129 -4.28 3.67 37.04
C PHE A 129 -4.49 3.36 38.52
N SER A 130 -3.41 3.15 39.28
CA SER A 130 -3.45 2.74 40.69
C SER A 130 -4.28 3.66 41.63
N ARG A 131 -4.44 4.93 41.27
CA ARG A 131 -5.21 5.93 42.03
C ARG A 131 -6.67 6.03 41.59
N TRP A 132 -7.17 5.18 40.68
CA TRP A 132 -8.53 5.29 40.13
C TRP A 132 -9.64 5.36 41.19
N ARG A 133 -9.45 4.73 42.36
CA ARG A 133 -10.42 4.79 43.47
C ARG A 133 -10.59 6.19 44.04
N GLU A 134 -9.54 7.00 44.05
CA GLU A 134 -9.60 8.42 44.42
C GLU A 134 -10.41 9.21 43.38
N TYR A 135 -10.32 8.82 42.11
CA TYR A 135 -10.99 9.44 40.96
C TYR A 135 -12.32 8.76 40.60
N LEU A 136 -12.86 7.87 41.44
CA LEU A 136 -14.06 7.10 41.11
C LEU A 136 -15.25 8.02 40.81
N ARG A 137 -15.37 9.14 41.52
CA ARG A 137 -16.42 10.13 41.28
C ARG A 137 -16.24 10.87 39.97
N ASP A 138 -15.01 11.18 39.59
CA ASP A 138 -14.67 11.79 38.30
C ASP A 138 -15.04 10.83 37.15
N ILE A 139 -14.64 9.56 37.26
CA ILE A 139 -14.94 8.51 36.26
C ILE A 139 -16.46 8.32 36.13
N MET A 140 -17.19 8.24 37.26
CA MET A 140 -18.63 8.12 37.25
C MET A 140 -19.33 9.34 36.64
N PHE A 141 -18.89 10.55 36.98
CA PHE A 141 -19.43 11.77 36.38
C PHE A 141 -19.30 11.70 34.86
N LEU A 142 -18.11 11.37 34.35
CA LEU A 142 -17.84 11.30 32.92
C LEU A 142 -18.65 10.21 32.24
N ALA A 143 -18.72 9.02 32.86
CA ALA A 143 -19.53 7.91 32.37
C ALA A 143 -21.00 8.30 32.25
N HIS A 144 -21.54 9.13 33.14
CA HIS A 144 -22.91 9.65 33.01
C HIS A 144 -23.04 10.86 32.08
N ALA A 145 -21.97 11.57 31.78
CA ALA A 145 -22.00 12.79 30.97
C ALA A 145 -22.15 12.52 29.47
N HIS A 146 -21.93 11.28 29.01
CA HIS A 146 -22.04 10.89 27.60
C HIS A 146 -23.46 11.14 27.02
N GLN A 147 -24.51 10.92 27.83
CA GLN A 147 -25.90 11.24 27.44
C GLN A 147 -26.37 12.55 28.08
N ALA A 148 -26.98 13.45 27.28
CA ALA A 148 -27.51 14.72 27.80
C ALA A 148 -28.67 14.54 28.81
N ALA A 149 -29.38 13.40 28.75
CA ALA A 149 -30.53 13.09 29.62
C ALA A 149 -30.16 12.35 30.93
N SER A 150 -28.99 11.71 30.99
CA SER A 150 -28.55 10.90 32.14
C SER A 150 -28.02 11.72 33.31
N THR A 151 -27.47 12.92 33.04
CA THR A 151 -27.01 13.83 34.12
C THR A 151 -28.14 14.34 35.01
N SER A 152 -29.40 14.12 34.62
CA SER A 152 -30.59 14.61 35.34
C SER A 152 -31.40 13.51 36.02
N THR A 153 -31.10 12.22 35.80
CA THR A 153 -32.03 11.11 36.12
C THR A 153 -31.44 9.99 36.98
N VAL A 154 -30.12 9.80 37.04
CA VAL A 154 -29.50 8.61 37.68
C VAL A 154 -28.73 8.94 38.96
N ILE A 155 -27.90 9.97 38.88
CA ILE A 155 -27.24 10.60 40.03
C ILE A 155 -27.68 12.06 39.96
N LEU A 156 -28.16 12.62 41.07
CA LEU A 156 -28.29 14.07 41.21
C LEU A 156 -26.86 14.63 41.23
N ILE A 157 -26.32 14.86 40.03
CA ILE A 157 -25.02 15.50 39.85
C ILE A 157 -25.22 16.98 40.13
N ASP A 158 -25.31 17.29 41.42
CA ASP A 158 -25.40 18.64 41.94
C ASP A 158 -24.01 19.24 42.13
N GLN A 159 -23.96 20.47 42.63
CA GLN A 159 -22.69 21.13 42.90
C GLN A 159 -21.90 20.41 44.00
N HIS A 160 -22.57 19.81 45.00
CA HIS A 160 -21.93 19.11 46.10
C HIS A 160 -21.20 17.83 45.64
N TYR A 161 -21.78 17.08 44.68
CA TYR A 161 -21.11 15.94 44.07
C TYR A 161 -19.81 16.38 43.38
N ILE A 162 -19.87 17.49 42.63
CA ILE A 162 -18.74 18.02 41.87
C ILE A 162 -17.65 18.57 42.78
N ASP A 163 -18.02 19.20 43.90
CA ASP A 163 -17.05 19.68 44.88
C ASP A 163 -16.22 18.55 45.51
N GLN A 164 -16.71 17.30 45.44
CA GLN A 164 -16.03 16.09 45.89
C GLN A 164 -15.24 15.38 44.78
N THR A 165 -15.25 15.90 43.56
CA THR A 165 -14.42 15.39 42.44
C THR A 165 -13.05 16.06 42.44
N ILE A 166 -12.05 15.40 41.85
CA ILE A 166 -10.68 15.92 41.80
C ILE A 166 -10.50 16.87 40.61
N LEU A 167 -11.06 16.54 39.45
CA LEU A 167 -10.92 17.27 38.19
C LEU A 167 -11.85 18.51 38.12
N LYS A 168 -12.84 18.61 39.03
CA LYS A 168 -13.63 19.82 39.30
C LYS A 168 -14.19 20.49 38.03
N SER A 169 -13.74 21.71 37.72
CA SER A 169 -14.27 22.54 36.64
C SER A 169 -14.03 21.94 35.25
N ARG A 170 -12.98 21.12 35.08
CA ARG A 170 -12.69 20.43 33.81
C ARG A 170 -13.77 19.41 33.44
N LEU A 171 -14.39 18.77 34.43
CA LEU A 171 -15.50 17.81 34.23
C LEU A 171 -16.71 18.45 33.57
N LYS A 172 -17.14 19.63 34.05
CA LYS A 172 -18.25 20.40 33.47
C LYS A 172 -17.90 21.09 32.14
N GLY A 173 -16.62 21.14 31.80
CA GLY A 173 -16.08 21.77 30.60
C GLY A 173 -15.68 20.75 29.54
N ALA A 174 -14.42 20.80 29.12
CA ALA A 174 -13.86 20.00 28.03
C ALA A 174 -14.14 18.49 28.15
N LEU A 175 -13.98 17.89 29.33
CA LEU A 175 -14.06 16.44 29.47
C LEU A 175 -15.48 15.89 29.23
N LYS A 176 -16.52 16.61 29.68
CA LYS A 176 -17.92 16.25 29.35
C LYS A 176 -18.16 16.28 27.84
N TYR A 177 -17.75 17.35 27.17
CA TYR A 177 -17.99 17.48 25.73
C TYR A 177 -17.15 16.47 24.93
N LEU A 178 -15.99 16.07 25.43
CA LEU A 178 -15.20 14.99 24.86
C LEU A 178 -15.91 13.63 24.94
N MET A 179 -16.50 13.29 26.09
CA MET A 179 -17.33 12.07 26.23
C MET A 179 -18.47 12.06 25.20
N GLN A 180 -19.14 13.21 25.01
CA GLN A 180 -20.25 13.35 24.07
C GLN A 180 -19.77 13.29 22.61
N ALA A 181 -18.65 13.93 22.29
CA ALA A 181 -18.05 13.87 20.96
C ALA A 181 -17.68 12.42 20.59
N ALA A 182 -17.01 11.70 21.50
CA ALA A 182 -16.60 10.32 21.27
C ALA A 182 -17.82 9.40 21.02
N ASP A 183 -18.86 9.46 21.85
CA ASP A 183 -20.06 8.63 21.67
C ASP A 183 -20.86 9.00 20.40
N VAL A 184 -20.96 10.29 20.06
CA VAL A 184 -21.62 10.72 18.81
C VAL A 184 -20.85 10.23 17.60
N SER A 185 -19.51 10.30 17.63
CA SER A 185 -18.65 9.98 16.50
C SER A 185 -18.85 8.55 15.98
N ASP A 186 -19.04 7.60 16.90
CA ASP A 186 -19.18 6.16 16.63
C ASP A 186 -20.43 5.81 15.81
N ASN A 187 -21.43 6.70 15.75
CA ASN A 187 -22.61 6.48 14.90
C ASN A 187 -22.36 6.79 13.42
N SER A 188 -21.19 7.34 13.07
CA SER A 188 -20.84 7.68 11.69
C SER A 188 -20.20 6.48 11.00
N HIS A 189 -20.85 6.00 9.94
CA HIS A 189 -20.47 4.78 9.23
C HIS A 189 -20.03 5.06 7.78
N SER A 190 -20.11 6.31 7.33
CA SER A 190 -19.76 6.73 5.98
C SER A 190 -19.15 8.13 5.95
N GLY A 191 -18.21 8.34 5.04
CA GLY A 191 -17.65 9.64 4.69
C GLY A 191 -18.51 10.45 3.72
N ASP A 192 -19.67 9.94 3.29
CA ASP A 192 -20.54 10.59 2.31
C ASP A 192 -21.09 11.92 2.83
N HIS A 193 -20.69 13.04 2.21
CA HIS A 193 -21.14 14.38 2.57
C HIS A 193 -22.57 14.69 2.10
N HIS A 194 -23.15 13.87 1.22
CA HIS A 194 -24.51 14.05 0.73
C HIS A 194 -25.55 13.31 1.55
N ASP A 195 -25.15 12.34 2.38
CA ASP A 195 -26.07 11.64 3.27
C ASP A 195 -26.55 12.59 4.40
N PRO A 196 -27.85 12.92 4.48
CA PRO A 196 -28.38 13.81 5.51
C PRO A 196 -28.16 13.30 6.93
N HIS A 197 -28.11 11.98 7.14
CA HIS A 197 -27.84 11.39 8.44
C HIS A 197 -26.39 11.65 8.86
N GLU A 198 -25.42 11.41 7.98
CA GLU A 198 -24.00 11.68 8.24
C GLU A 198 -23.71 13.17 8.39
N VAL A 199 -24.40 14.04 7.64
CA VAL A 199 -24.31 15.50 7.84
C VAL A 199 -24.78 15.88 9.25
N HIS A 200 -25.93 15.37 9.69
CA HIS A 200 -26.45 15.65 11.03
C HIS A 200 -25.54 15.13 12.15
N LEU A 201 -24.92 13.97 11.97
CA LEU A 201 -23.94 13.43 12.91
C LEU A 201 -22.69 14.31 13.00
N ARG A 202 -22.15 14.76 11.85
CA ARG A 202 -21.02 15.69 11.80
C ARG A 202 -21.34 17.03 12.46
N ASP A 203 -22.53 17.59 12.24
CA ASP A 203 -22.95 18.83 12.88
C ASP A 203 -23.01 18.70 14.40
N LYS A 204 -23.58 17.60 14.91
CA LYS A 204 -23.59 17.29 16.35
C LYS A 204 -22.19 17.12 16.91
N LEU A 205 -21.34 16.38 16.20
CA LEU A 205 -19.95 16.16 16.59
C LEU A 205 -19.19 17.48 16.67
N LEU A 206 -19.39 18.36 15.68
CA LEU A 206 -18.76 19.67 15.62
C LEU A 206 -19.22 20.60 16.75
N ILE A 207 -20.50 20.55 17.15
CA ILE A 207 -21.02 21.27 18.32
C ILE A 207 -20.24 20.87 19.58
N HIS A 208 -20.01 19.57 19.78
CA HIS A 208 -19.25 19.09 20.94
C HIS A 208 -17.78 19.49 20.87
N ILE A 209 -17.13 19.31 19.72
CA ILE A 209 -15.71 19.69 19.53
C ILE A 209 -15.50 21.18 19.77
N ASN A 210 -16.33 22.05 19.19
CA ASN A 210 -16.19 23.50 19.37
C ASN A 210 -16.56 23.95 20.80
N ALA A 211 -17.44 23.22 21.48
CA ALA A 211 -17.67 23.43 22.91
C ALA A 211 -16.42 23.06 23.74
N ILE A 212 -15.65 22.03 23.38
CA ILE A 212 -14.36 21.73 24.01
C ILE A 212 -13.41 22.91 23.83
N MET A 213 -13.23 23.36 22.58
CA MET A 213 -12.30 24.45 22.23
C MET A 213 -12.62 25.73 23.00
N SER A 214 -13.90 26.13 23.00
CA SER A 214 -14.37 27.30 23.75
C SER A 214 -14.12 27.18 25.26
N ARG A 215 -14.35 26.01 25.86
CA ARG A 215 -14.14 25.78 27.30
C ARG A 215 -12.68 25.76 27.71
N MET A 216 -11.78 25.50 26.76
CA MET A 216 -10.34 25.58 26.96
C MET A 216 -9.78 26.99 26.70
N GLY A 217 -10.60 27.92 26.20
CA GLY A 217 -10.17 29.29 25.91
C GLY A 217 -9.49 29.44 24.55
N HIS A 218 -9.67 28.50 23.62
CA HIS A 218 -9.22 28.69 22.24
C HIS A 218 -10.08 29.75 21.55
N GLU A 219 -9.45 30.61 20.76
CA GLU A 219 -10.12 31.68 19.99
C GLU A 219 -10.61 31.21 18.61
N TYR A 220 -10.44 29.93 18.31
CA TYR A 220 -10.79 29.34 17.03
C TYR A 220 -11.75 28.16 17.19
N GLU A 221 -12.40 27.83 16.10
CA GLU A 221 -13.34 26.73 15.98
C GLU A 221 -12.94 25.88 14.79
N TYR A 222 -13.26 24.60 14.86
CA TYR A 222 -13.11 23.68 13.75
C TYR A 222 -14.36 23.65 12.88
N ARG A 223 -14.15 23.20 11.65
CA ARG A 223 -15.17 22.75 10.69
C ARG A 223 -14.73 21.42 10.07
N PHE A 224 -15.68 20.68 9.53
CA PHE A 224 -15.35 19.49 8.79
C PHE A 224 -14.99 19.81 7.34
N ILE A 225 -13.91 19.19 6.87
CA ILE A 225 -13.61 19.01 5.45
C ILE A 225 -13.42 17.52 5.19
N GLY A 226 -13.41 17.09 3.94
CA GLY A 226 -13.13 15.70 3.63
C GLY A 226 -12.84 15.44 2.18
N HIS A 227 -12.37 14.22 1.93
CA HIS A 227 -12.29 13.66 0.59
C HIS A 227 -12.94 12.30 0.55
N ARG A 228 -13.49 11.95 -0.61
CA ARG A 228 -14.11 10.66 -0.88
C ARG A 228 -13.84 10.21 -2.32
N LEU A 229 -13.67 8.90 -2.51
CA LEU A 229 -13.69 8.27 -3.83
C LEU A 229 -15.05 7.60 -4.08
N ALA A 230 -15.62 7.85 -5.25
CA ALA A 230 -16.90 7.28 -5.68
C ALA A 230 -16.83 5.76 -5.93
N GLU A 231 -15.62 5.23 -6.14
CA GLU A 231 -15.36 3.82 -6.38
C GLU A 231 -14.05 3.36 -5.72
N LEU A 232 -13.98 2.08 -5.38
CA LEU A 232 -12.81 1.44 -4.76
C LEU A 232 -12.08 0.57 -5.78
N ARG A 233 -10.78 0.81 -5.98
CA ARG A 233 -9.89 0.15 -6.93
C ARG A 233 -8.63 -0.38 -6.25
N GLY A 234 -8.82 -1.13 -5.17
CA GLY A 234 -7.76 -1.87 -4.48
C GLY A 234 -6.56 -1.01 -4.07
N ILE A 235 -5.38 -1.36 -4.55
CA ILE A 235 -4.10 -0.73 -4.15
C ILE A 235 -4.09 0.74 -4.56
N ILE A 236 -4.60 1.09 -5.75
CA ILE A 236 -4.65 2.48 -6.21
C ILE A 236 -5.49 3.35 -5.28
N THR A 237 -6.64 2.87 -4.80
CA THR A 237 -7.49 3.61 -3.85
C THR A 237 -6.74 3.94 -2.57
N ASN A 238 -6.04 2.96 -2.00
CA ASN A 238 -5.23 3.19 -0.79
C ASN A 238 -4.12 4.21 -1.02
N VAL A 239 -3.46 4.16 -2.19
CA VAL A 239 -2.43 5.14 -2.55
C VAL A 239 -3.03 6.54 -2.67
N ILE A 240 -4.17 6.70 -3.34
CA ILE A 240 -4.84 8.00 -3.47
C ILE A 240 -5.20 8.57 -2.09
N HIS A 241 -5.82 7.78 -1.22
CA HIS A 241 -6.16 8.24 0.13
C HIS A 241 -4.92 8.66 0.93
N ASN A 242 -3.85 7.86 0.90
CA ASN A 242 -2.62 8.17 1.62
C ASN A 242 -1.95 9.45 1.11
N GLU A 243 -1.89 9.66 -0.21
CA GLU A 243 -1.29 10.86 -0.79
C GLU A 243 -2.14 12.12 -0.52
N LEU A 244 -3.47 12.00 -0.46
CA LEU A 244 -4.36 13.09 -0.04
C LEU A 244 -4.18 13.46 1.43
N VAL A 245 -4.12 12.47 2.33
CA VAL A 245 -3.85 12.69 3.75
C VAL A 245 -2.48 13.37 3.94
N SER A 246 -1.45 12.89 3.25
CA SER A 246 -0.10 13.49 3.28
C SER A 246 -0.13 14.94 2.79
N TYR A 247 -0.81 15.20 1.67
CA TYR A 247 -0.97 16.54 1.11
C TYR A 247 -1.63 17.49 2.11
N PHE A 248 -2.75 17.11 2.72
CA PHE A 248 -3.45 17.98 3.66
C PHE A 248 -2.64 18.26 4.93
N ARG A 249 -1.93 17.27 5.46
CA ARG A 249 -1.04 17.44 6.62
C ARG A 249 0.13 18.36 6.31
N GLU A 250 0.80 18.15 5.18
CA GLU A 250 1.93 18.99 4.75
C GLU A 250 1.50 20.44 4.47
N LYS A 251 0.31 20.62 3.90
CA LYS A 251 -0.19 21.94 3.52
C LYS A 251 -0.69 22.77 4.70
N TYR A 252 -1.43 22.15 5.60
CA TYR A 252 -2.15 22.86 6.66
C TYR A 252 -1.54 22.67 8.05
N GLY A 253 -0.73 21.62 8.25
CA GLY A 253 -0.20 21.24 9.56
C GLY A 253 -1.15 20.31 10.32
N GLU A 254 -0.58 19.50 11.21
CA GLU A 254 -1.32 18.42 11.90
C GLU A 254 -2.20 18.91 13.06
N ASP A 255 -1.90 20.08 13.62
CA ASP A 255 -2.68 20.70 14.69
C ASP A 255 -3.88 21.49 14.15
N GLU A 256 -3.74 22.00 12.93
CA GLU A 256 -4.73 22.83 12.25
C GLU A 256 -5.63 22.01 11.30
N CYS A 257 -5.12 20.88 10.79
CA CYS A 257 -5.83 19.91 9.95
C CYS A 257 -5.66 18.49 10.49
N ILE A 258 -6.66 18.02 11.24
CA ILE A 258 -6.64 16.74 11.95
C ILE A 258 -7.41 15.71 11.14
N ASP A 259 -6.73 14.73 10.54
CA ASP A 259 -7.35 13.52 10.01
C ASP A 259 -7.99 12.71 11.15
N LEU A 260 -9.31 12.64 11.17
CA LEU A 260 -10.07 12.17 12.32
C LEU A 260 -10.73 10.80 12.07
N GLN A 261 -11.45 10.66 10.96
CA GLN A 261 -12.24 9.47 10.67
C GLN A 261 -11.86 8.90 9.29
N TYR A 262 -11.33 7.68 9.28
CA TYR A 262 -10.94 6.95 8.07
C TYR A 262 -12.02 5.92 7.73
N TYR A 263 -12.66 6.11 6.58
CA TYR A 263 -13.63 5.21 5.98
C TYR A 263 -13.00 4.48 4.78
N PRO A 264 -13.58 3.37 4.32
CA PRO A 264 -13.14 2.69 3.09
C PRO A 264 -13.07 3.62 1.87
N GLU A 265 -14.01 4.56 1.78
CA GLU A 265 -14.17 5.48 0.66
C GLU A 265 -13.51 6.84 0.86
N GLY A 266 -13.03 7.20 2.04
CA GLY A 266 -12.62 8.58 2.30
C GLY A 266 -12.12 8.88 3.70
N VAL A 267 -11.75 10.15 3.93
CA VAL A 267 -11.29 10.63 5.23
C VAL A 267 -11.98 11.95 5.56
N ASN A 268 -12.49 12.06 6.78
CA ASN A 268 -12.97 13.31 7.36
C ASN A 268 -11.86 13.96 8.19
N TYR A 269 -11.71 15.28 8.04
CA TYR A 269 -10.74 16.08 8.76
C TYR A 269 -11.43 17.21 9.51
N LEU A 270 -10.82 17.63 10.62
CA LEU A 270 -11.11 18.91 11.25
C LEU A 270 -10.13 19.94 10.71
N LEU A 271 -10.65 21.03 10.14
CA LEU A 271 -9.84 22.18 9.72
C LEU A 271 -10.24 23.42 10.54
N ASP A 272 -9.28 24.19 11.02
CA ASP A 272 -9.56 25.49 11.64
C ASP A 272 -10.36 26.39 10.68
N LYS A 273 -11.48 26.96 11.15
CA LYS A 273 -12.36 27.85 10.37
C LYS A 273 -11.64 29.09 9.82
N ARG A 274 -10.53 29.52 10.41
CA ARG A 274 -9.70 30.64 9.96
C ARG A 274 -8.90 30.31 8.70
N ILE A 275 -8.68 29.03 8.42
CA ILE A 275 -7.91 28.55 7.27
C ILE A 275 -8.86 28.29 6.10
N THR A 276 -8.59 28.90 4.96
CA THR A 276 -9.32 28.64 3.72
C THR A 276 -8.88 27.31 3.11
N LEU A 277 -9.83 26.40 2.87
CA LEU A 277 -9.56 25.21 2.07
C LEU A 277 -9.35 25.63 0.62
N GLU A 278 -8.17 25.31 0.09
CA GLU A 278 -7.82 25.57 -1.28
C GLU A 278 -7.83 24.25 -2.03
N TRP A 279 -8.74 24.12 -2.98
CA TRP A 279 -8.81 23.00 -3.89
C TRP A 279 -9.11 23.51 -5.29
N ASN A 280 -8.22 23.24 -6.24
CA ASN A 280 -8.33 23.68 -7.62
C ASN A 280 -7.59 22.71 -8.56
N GLU A 281 -7.71 22.93 -9.86
CA GLU A 281 -7.11 22.08 -10.89
C GLU A 281 -5.59 21.89 -10.73
N ARG A 282 -4.87 22.93 -10.29
CA ARG A 282 -3.42 22.85 -10.05
C ARG A 282 -3.12 21.87 -8.92
N ILE A 283 -3.89 21.92 -7.84
CA ILE A 283 -3.75 21.04 -6.68
C ILE A 283 -4.13 19.61 -7.04
N LEU A 284 -5.21 19.41 -7.79
CA LEU A 284 -5.62 18.09 -8.28
C LEU A 284 -4.49 17.43 -9.11
N ARG A 285 -3.86 18.19 -10.01
CA ARG A 285 -2.70 17.71 -10.77
C ARG A 285 -1.49 17.40 -9.88
N GLU A 286 -1.21 18.23 -8.88
CA GLU A 286 -0.13 17.99 -7.93
C GLU A 286 -0.32 16.67 -7.18
N VAL A 287 -1.54 16.41 -6.68
CA VAL A 287 -1.89 15.14 -6.03
C VAL A 287 -1.81 13.97 -7.02
N ALA A 288 -2.28 14.15 -8.25
CA ALA A 288 -2.16 13.13 -9.28
C ALA A 288 -0.70 12.75 -9.56
N GLU A 289 0.20 13.72 -9.57
CA GLU A 289 1.64 13.52 -9.77
C GLU A 289 2.28 12.78 -8.58
N ARG A 290 1.87 13.09 -7.35
CA ARG A 290 2.29 12.34 -6.15
C ARG A 290 1.84 10.88 -6.21
N VAL A 291 0.58 10.64 -6.55
CA VAL A 291 0.04 9.29 -6.76
C VAL A 291 0.83 8.56 -7.84
N ARG A 292 1.08 9.20 -8.98
CA ARG A 292 1.89 8.66 -10.08
C ARG A 292 3.26 8.19 -9.61
N HIS A 293 3.99 9.07 -8.91
CA HIS A 293 5.32 8.78 -8.37
C HIS A 293 5.28 7.62 -7.37
N LYS A 294 4.27 7.57 -6.50
CA LYS A 294 4.11 6.50 -5.52
C LYS A 294 3.86 5.15 -6.19
N LEU A 295 2.98 5.10 -7.19
CA LEU A 295 2.67 3.89 -7.94
C LEU A 295 3.91 3.38 -8.70
N ALA A 296 4.62 4.26 -9.39
CA ALA A 296 5.89 3.91 -10.05
C ALA A 296 6.93 3.36 -9.06
N GLY A 297 7.06 3.99 -7.88
CA GLY A 297 7.96 3.50 -6.83
C GLY A 297 7.60 2.12 -6.29
N ILE A 298 6.30 1.83 -6.11
CA ILE A 298 5.82 0.49 -5.72
C ILE A 298 6.19 -0.53 -6.79
N GLN A 299 5.99 -0.19 -8.06
CA GLN A 299 6.30 -1.08 -9.17
C GLN A 299 7.79 -1.41 -9.25
N LEU A 300 8.66 -0.40 -9.24
CA LEU A 300 10.11 -0.58 -9.26
C LEU A 300 10.60 -1.44 -8.08
N LYS A 301 10.10 -1.19 -6.87
CA LYS A 301 10.47 -1.96 -5.67
C LYS A 301 10.05 -3.43 -5.76
N LYS A 302 8.96 -3.74 -6.46
CA LYS A 302 8.51 -5.11 -6.68
C LYS A 302 9.23 -5.76 -7.85
N LEU A 303 9.54 -5.00 -8.91
CA LEU A 303 10.31 -5.45 -10.06
C LEU A 303 11.72 -5.92 -9.65
N SER A 304 12.37 -5.22 -8.71
CA SER A 304 13.68 -5.63 -8.17
C SER A 304 13.68 -7.01 -7.48
N GLN A 305 12.53 -7.56 -7.12
CA GLN A 305 12.44 -8.93 -6.59
C GLN A 305 12.72 -9.99 -7.67
N PHE A 306 12.54 -9.64 -8.94
CA PHE A 306 12.74 -10.50 -10.11
C PHE A 306 14.11 -10.29 -10.77
N ILE A 307 14.85 -9.25 -10.38
CA ILE A 307 16.16 -8.91 -10.94
C ILE A 307 17.19 -9.12 -9.83
N LYS A 308 17.94 -10.22 -9.90
CA LYS A 308 18.81 -10.66 -8.80
C LYS A 308 20.28 -10.70 -9.21
N PRO A 309 21.19 -10.17 -8.37
CA PRO A 309 22.62 -10.39 -8.57
C PRO A 309 22.95 -11.87 -8.31
N LYS A 310 23.54 -12.55 -9.29
CA LYS A 310 24.15 -13.88 -9.12
C LYS A 310 25.67 -13.79 -9.32
N PRO A 311 26.44 -14.84 -8.94
CA PRO A 311 27.88 -14.86 -9.16
C PRO A 311 28.33 -14.73 -10.63
N SER A 312 27.46 -15.07 -11.59
CA SER A 312 27.72 -15.00 -13.04
C SER A 312 27.37 -13.67 -13.69
N ALA A 313 26.30 -13.03 -13.23
CA ALA A 313 25.75 -11.76 -13.72
C ALA A 313 24.52 -11.39 -12.90
N ILE A 314 23.99 -10.19 -13.11
CA ILE A 314 22.61 -9.85 -12.76
C ILE A 314 21.68 -10.62 -13.71
N VAL A 315 20.72 -11.36 -13.16
CA VAL A 315 19.75 -12.17 -13.90
C VAL A 315 18.38 -11.54 -13.77
N VAL A 316 17.68 -11.42 -14.89
CA VAL A 316 16.29 -10.99 -14.98
C VAL A 316 15.43 -12.25 -15.12
N ASP A 317 14.56 -12.51 -14.14
CA ASP A 317 13.59 -13.62 -14.20
C ASP A 317 12.51 -13.32 -15.25
N ASP A 318 12.04 -14.33 -15.99
CA ASP A 318 10.94 -14.20 -16.96
C ASP A 318 9.71 -13.53 -16.34
N ALA A 319 9.49 -13.72 -15.04
CA ALA A 319 8.45 -13.04 -14.28
C ALA A 319 8.49 -11.51 -14.46
N ALA A 320 9.66 -10.88 -14.56
CA ALA A 320 9.82 -9.44 -14.77
C ALA A 320 9.16 -8.95 -16.07
N MET A 321 9.28 -9.71 -17.17
CA MET A 321 8.62 -9.38 -18.43
C MET A 321 7.16 -9.82 -18.41
N ASN A 322 6.87 -10.98 -17.81
CA ASN A 322 5.52 -11.49 -17.70
C ASN A 322 4.63 -10.50 -16.95
N ILE A 323 5.12 -9.81 -15.91
CA ILE A 323 4.37 -8.79 -15.17
C ILE A 323 4.20 -7.45 -15.91
N GLY A 324 4.70 -7.35 -17.15
CA GLY A 324 4.51 -6.20 -18.01
C GLY A 324 5.51 -5.07 -17.80
N ALA A 325 6.65 -5.31 -17.15
CA ALA A 325 7.69 -4.31 -17.04
C ALA A 325 8.30 -4.01 -18.42
N THR A 326 8.52 -2.72 -18.70
CA THR A 326 9.20 -2.28 -19.92
C THR A 326 10.68 -2.60 -19.87
N LEU A 327 11.33 -2.68 -21.03
CA LEU A 327 12.78 -2.85 -21.10
C LEU A 327 13.50 -1.71 -20.36
N SER A 328 13.04 -0.46 -20.53
CA SER A 328 13.63 0.69 -19.83
C SER A 328 13.60 0.52 -18.30
N GLU A 329 12.47 0.10 -17.72
CA GLU A 329 12.34 -0.16 -16.27
C GLU A 329 13.23 -1.32 -15.80
N ILE A 330 13.33 -2.39 -16.60
CA ILE A 330 14.21 -3.52 -16.30
C ILE A 330 15.68 -3.04 -16.25
N PHE A 331 16.11 -2.27 -17.24
CA PHE A 331 17.47 -1.74 -17.29
C PHE A 331 17.75 -0.69 -16.22
N GLU A 332 16.75 0.11 -15.83
CA GLU A 332 16.84 1.02 -14.68
C GLU A 332 17.12 0.23 -13.38
N VAL A 333 16.40 -0.86 -13.14
CA VAL A 333 16.64 -1.72 -11.98
C VAL A 333 17.99 -2.44 -12.06
N ILE A 334 18.44 -2.82 -13.26
CA ILE A 334 19.81 -3.35 -13.46
C ILE A 334 20.84 -2.29 -13.05
N ILE A 335 20.72 -1.03 -13.50
CA ILE A 335 21.63 0.06 -13.11
C ILE A 335 21.63 0.24 -11.60
N LEU A 336 20.46 0.35 -10.96
CA LEU A 336 20.36 0.50 -9.51
C LEU A 336 21.03 -0.67 -8.76
N THR A 337 20.88 -1.89 -9.28
CA THR A 337 21.52 -3.10 -8.74
C THR A 337 23.04 -3.04 -8.90
N VAL A 338 23.55 -2.59 -10.05
CA VAL A 338 24.99 -2.39 -10.31
C VAL A 338 25.56 -1.32 -9.40
N MET A 339 24.87 -0.18 -9.26
CA MET A 339 25.31 0.95 -8.44
C MET A 339 25.42 0.58 -6.95
N GLY A 340 24.52 -0.28 -6.48
CA GLY A 340 24.51 -0.80 -5.11
C GLY A 340 25.59 -1.84 -4.80
N LYS A 341 26.30 -2.38 -5.81
CA LYS A 341 27.40 -3.32 -5.57
C LYS A 341 28.63 -2.63 -4.98
N GLN A 342 29.26 -3.32 -4.03
CA GLN A 342 30.53 -2.93 -3.42
C GLN A 342 31.59 -4.01 -3.70
N TYR A 343 32.78 -3.60 -4.15
CA TYR A 343 33.86 -4.51 -4.53
C TYR A 343 35.00 -4.46 -3.51
N LYS A 344 34.89 -5.27 -2.45
CA LYS A 344 35.92 -5.38 -1.40
C LYS A 344 37.26 -5.88 -1.96
N SER A 345 38.37 -5.52 -1.32
CA SER A 345 39.73 -5.94 -1.72
C SER A 345 39.88 -7.45 -1.83
N GLU A 346 39.41 -8.21 -0.82
CA GLU A 346 39.47 -9.67 -0.80
C GLU A 346 38.75 -10.31 -2.00
N TRP A 347 37.61 -9.73 -2.41
CA TRP A 347 36.88 -10.19 -3.59
C TRP A 347 37.68 -9.96 -4.88
N ARG A 348 38.38 -8.83 -4.97
CA ARG A 348 39.21 -8.48 -6.13
C ARG A 348 40.41 -9.42 -6.23
N GLU A 349 41.12 -9.65 -5.12
CA GLU A 349 42.24 -10.59 -5.04
C GLU A 349 41.83 -11.99 -5.47
N GLN A 350 40.67 -12.47 -4.99
CA GLN A 350 40.13 -13.76 -5.40
C GLN A 350 39.85 -13.84 -6.90
N ARG A 351 39.25 -12.80 -7.49
CA ARG A 351 38.94 -12.76 -8.93
C ARG A 351 40.18 -12.62 -9.79
N ASP A 352 41.17 -11.85 -9.35
CA ASP A 352 42.46 -11.73 -10.00
C ASP A 352 43.18 -13.08 -10.04
N ALA A 353 43.22 -13.80 -8.91
CA ALA A 353 43.80 -15.15 -8.84
C ALA A 353 43.11 -16.14 -9.78
N LEU A 354 41.77 -16.10 -9.87
CA LEU A 354 41.00 -16.94 -10.80
C LEU A 354 41.27 -16.58 -12.27
N LEU A 355 41.34 -15.29 -12.62
CA LEU A 355 41.70 -14.86 -13.98
C LEU A 355 43.12 -15.30 -14.36
N ARG A 356 44.07 -15.21 -13.43
CA ARG A 356 45.44 -15.71 -13.66
C ARG A 356 45.46 -17.20 -13.94
N ASN A 357 44.56 -17.97 -13.32
CA ASN A 357 44.44 -19.39 -13.63
C ASN A 357 43.89 -19.62 -15.04
N ASP A 358 42.88 -18.88 -15.48
CA ASP A 358 42.38 -18.96 -16.87
C ASP A 358 43.49 -18.68 -17.88
N LEU A 359 44.26 -17.63 -17.64
CA LEU A 359 45.36 -17.27 -18.54
C LEU A 359 46.46 -18.34 -18.54
N LYS A 360 46.73 -18.99 -17.40
CA LYS A 360 47.68 -20.13 -17.36
C LYS A 360 47.15 -21.35 -18.11
N GLU A 361 45.85 -21.64 -18.03
CA GLU A 361 45.21 -22.69 -18.81
C GLU A 361 45.29 -22.39 -20.31
N LEU A 362 45.12 -21.13 -20.71
CA LEU A 362 45.29 -20.67 -22.10
C LEU A 362 46.70 -20.96 -22.63
N LEU A 363 47.73 -20.69 -21.81
CA LEU A 363 49.12 -20.94 -22.16
C LEU A 363 49.42 -22.44 -22.34
N ALA A 364 48.77 -23.28 -21.52
CA ALA A 364 48.90 -24.73 -21.58
C ALA A 364 48.16 -25.37 -22.77
N ASP A 365 47.17 -24.69 -23.35
CA ASP A 365 46.43 -25.21 -24.50
C ASP A 365 47.32 -25.26 -25.77
N ALA A 366 47.48 -26.45 -26.33
CA ALA A 366 48.28 -26.70 -27.54
C ALA A 366 47.64 -26.11 -28.81
N LYS A 367 46.34 -25.77 -28.78
CA LYS A 367 45.60 -25.23 -29.94
C LYS A 367 45.61 -23.70 -30.01
N THR A 368 46.11 -23.03 -28.98
CA THR A 368 46.16 -21.56 -28.92
C THR A 368 47.30 -21.00 -29.76
N SER A 369 47.05 -19.92 -30.51
CA SER A 369 48.06 -19.27 -31.37
C SER A 369 49.19 -18.64 -30.56
N VAL A 370 50.36 -18.44 -31.19
CA VAL A 370 51.55 -17.88 -30.54
C VAL A 370 51.27 -16.44 -30.08
N GLU A 371 50.59 -15.65 -30.91
CA GLU A 371 50.25 -14.26 -30.65
C GLU A 371 49.33 -14.12 -29.42
N LEU A 372 48.35 -15.03 -29.27
CA LEU A 372 47.45 -15.02 -28.12
C LEU A 372 48.18 -15.41 -26.83
N LYS A 373 49.16 -16.32 -26.90
CA LYS A 373 50.00 -16.70 -25.76
C LYS A 373 50.91 -15.56 -25.33
N GLU A 374 51.53 -14.86 -26.27
CA GLU A 374 52.34 -13.67 -25.97
C GLU A 374 51.50 -12.58 -25.30
N TYR A 375 50.28 -12.34 -25.79
CA TYR A 375 49.36 -11.39 -25.18
C TYR A 375 48.97 -11.79 -23.74
N ALA A 376 48.66 -13.07 -23.50
CA ALA A 376 48.36 -13.59 -22.16
C ALA A 376 49.56 -13.48 -21.20
N ILE A 377 50.79 -13.70 -21.68
CA ILE A 377 52.02 -13.49 -20.90
C ILE A 377 52.15 -12.03 -20.47
N ASN A 378 51.90 -11.08 -21.39
CA ASN A 378 51.96 -9.66 -21.09
C ASN A 378 50.93 -9.25 -20.03
N ILE A 379 49.72 -9.79 -20.08
CA ILE A 379 48.70 -9.54 -19.05
C ILE A 379 49.12 -10.13 -17.70
N LEU A 380 49.68 -11.35 -17.68
CA LEU A 380 50.15 -12.00 -16.44
C LEU A 380 51.27 -11.23 -15.74
N GLN A 381 52.03 -10.38 -16.45
CA GLN A 381 53.05 -9.50 -15.88
C GLN A 381 52.47 -8.26 -15.18
N GLN A 382 51.19 -7.93 -15.39
CA GLN A 382 50.55 -6.81 -14.72
C GLN A 382 50.39 -7.10 -13.23
N ALA A 383 50.56 -6.06 -12.40
CA ALA A 383 50.38 -6.17 -10.94
C ALA A 383 48.94 -6.54 -10.58
N GLU A 384 47.97 -5.90 -11.23
CA GLU A 384 46.53 -6.15 -11.09
C GLU A 384 45.92 -6.32 -12.48
N ILE A 385 45.19 -7.40 -12.73
CA ILE A 385 44.44 -7.65 -13.96
C ILE A 385 43.01 -7.12 -13.82
N ILE A 386 42.43 -7.28 -12.63
CA ILE A 386 41.14 -6.66 -12.29
C ILE A 386 41.36 -5.18 -11.95
N PRO A 387 40.64 -4.23 -12.59
CA PRO A 387 40.83 -2.82 -12.32
C PRO A 387 40.43 -2.45 -10.89
N SER A 388 41.17 -1.51 -10.30
CA SER A 388 40.91 -1.02 -8.94
C SER A 388 39.84 0.08 -8.86
N ASP A 389 39.43 0.63 -10.01
CA ASP A 389 38.35 1.62 -10.11
C ASP A 389 36.97 0.93 -10.09
N ASP A 390 36.18 1.24 -9.06
CA ASP A 390 34.80 0.76 -8.91
C ASP A 390 33.91 1.15 -10.10
N THR A 391 34.19 2.29 -10.74
CA THR A 391 33.43 2.75 -11.92
C THR A 391 33.63 1.80 -13.09
N LEU A 392 34.87 1.35 -13.33
CA LEU A 392 35.17 0.36 -14.38
C LEU A 392 34.52 -0.98 -14.06
N LEU A 393 34.61 -1.45 -12.81
CA LEU A 393 33.97 -2.71 -12.39
C LEU A 393 32.45 -2.67 -12.57
N LYS A 394 31.81 -1.54 -12.26
CA LYS A 394 30.37 -1.34 -12.48
C LYS A 394 30.00 -1.41 -13.96
N ARG A 395 30.81 -0.85 -14.87
CA ARG A 395 30.59 -1.01 -16.32
C ARG A 395 30.72 -2.47 -16.75
N GLY A 396 31.76 -3.17 -16.30
CA GLY A 396 31.93 -4.60 -16.58
C GLY A 396 30.78 -5.48 -16.07
N GLU A 397 30.21 -5.12 -14.92
CA GLU A 397 29.01 -5.76 -14.38
C GLU A 397 27.78 -5.50 -15.27
N PHE A 398 27.57 -4.25 -15.71
CA PHE A 398 26.48 -3.91 -16.62
C PHE A 398 26.58 -4.69 -17.94
N VAL A 399 27.77 -4.76 -18.53
CA VAL A 399 28.03 -5.56 -19.74
C VAL A 399 27.67 -7.03 -19.53
N SER A 400 28.01 -7.59 -18.36
CA SER A 400 27.65 -8.96 -18.01
C SER A 400 26.15 -9.15 -17.86
N ALA A 401 25.45 -8.18 -17.27
CA ALA A 401 24.01 -8.18 -17.14
C ALA A 401 23.30 -8.12 -18.50
N TYR A 402 23.74 -7.21 -19.38
CA TYR A 402 23.21 -7.08 -20.73
C TYR A 402 23.38 -8.35 -21.56
N ARG A 403 24.59 -8.93 -21.56
CA ARG A 403 24.85 -10.21 -22.24
C ARG A 403 23.97 -11.32 -21.68
N LYS A 404 23.80 -11.39 -20.35
CA LYS A 404 22.95 -12.40 -19.73
C LYS A 404 21.48 -12.22 -20.11
N PHE A 405 21.02 -10.97 -20.20
CA PHE A 405 19.68 -10.64 -20.69
C PHE A 405 19.46 -11.15 -22.11
N LEU A 406 20.41 -10.91 -23.02
CA LEU A 406 20.37 -11.43 -24.39
C LEU A 406 20.29 -12.96 -24.44
N GLU A 407 21.08 -13.65 -23.61
CA GLU A 407 21.08 -15.13 -23.54
C GLU A 407 19.76 -15.70 -23.05
N ASP A 408 19.21 -15.12 -21.99
CA ASP A 408 18.00 -15.65 -21.34
C ASP A 408 16.74 -15.31 -22.14
N HIS A 409 16.67 -14.10 -22.70
CA HIS A 409 15.42 -13.56 -23.24
C HIS A 409 15.38 -13.41 -24.75
N LEU A 410 16.53 -13.43 -25.43
CA LEU A 410 16.65 -13.15 -26.88
C LEU A 410 17.50 -14.18 -27.64
N SER A 411 17.62 -15.39 -27.09
CA SER A 411 18.41 -16.47 -27.71
C SER A 411 17.89 -16.89 -29.09
N THR A 412 16.59 -16.70 -29.37
CA THR A 412 15.98 -17.03 -30.67
C THR A 412 16.36 -16.03 -31.74
N GLU A 413 16.35 -14.74 -31.38
CA GLU A 413 16.69 -13.61 -32.24
C GLU A 413 18.19 -13.66 -32.58
N LEU A 414 19.03 -13.90 -31.58
CA LEU A 414 20.47 -14.14 -31.76
C LEU A 414 20.76 -15.29 -32.73
N LYS A 415 20.05 -16.42 -32.59
CA LYS A 415 20.18 -17.56 -33.52
C LYS A 415 19.75 -17.19 -34.94
N ALA A 416 18.72 -16.36 -35.09
CA ALA A 416 18.24 -15.92 -36.41
C ALA A 416 19.29 -15.07 -37.15
N VAL A 417 20.01 -14.21 -36.43
CA VAL A 417 21.08 -13.37 -36.98
C VAL A 417 22.45 -14.06 -36.99
N LYS A 418 22.55 -15.29 -36.45
CA LYS A 418 23.78 -16.10 -36.33
C LYS A 418 24.90 -15.40 -35.55
N GLU A 419 24.53 -14.66 -34.52
CA GLU A 419 25.45 -13.96 -33.62
C GLU A 419 25.29 -14.50 -32.20
N ASP A 420 26.39 -14.66 -31.46
CA ASP A 420 26.33 -15.02 -30.04
C ASP A 420 26.26 -13.78 -29.14
N ALA A 421 25.71 -13.94 -27.93
CA ALA A 421 25.43 -12.84 -27.03
C ALA A 421 26.69 -12.05 -26.62
N TRP A 422 27.85 -12.70 -26.48
CA TRP A 422 29.09 -12.02 -26.15
C TRP A 422 29.61 -11.20 -27.32
N THR A 423 29.66 -11.78 -28.51
CA THR A 423 30.10 -11.07 -29.72
C THR A 423 29.26 -9.83 -29.98
N ARG A 424 27.92 -9.95 -29.88
CA ARG A 424 27.02 -8.80 -30.01
C ARG A 424 27.30 -7.71 -28.98
N THR A 425 27.46 -8.12 -27.72
CA THR A 425 27.80 -7.22 -26.62
C THR A 425 29.12 -6.49 -26.85
N TYR A 426 30.12 -7.18 -27.43
CA TYR A 426 31.40 -6.56 -27.75
C TYR A 426 31.29 -5.50 -28.85
N HIS A 427 30.51 -5.78 -29.91
CA HIS A 427 30.22 -4.81 -30.97
C HIS A 427 29.50 -3.58 -30.42
N LEU A 428 28.47 -3.77 -29.60
CA LEU A 428 27.70 -2.68 -29.01
C LEU A 428 28.59 -1.73 -28.21
N PHE A 429 29.42 -2.28 -27.32
CA PHE A 429 30.30 -1.49 -26.46
C PHE A 429 31.68 -1.21 -27.07
N LYS A 430 31.84 -1.44 -28.39
CA LYS A 430 33.04 -1.09 -29.19
C LYS A 430 34.35 -1.63 -28.60
N LEU A 431 34.34 -2.87 -28.13
CA LEU A 431 35.55 -3.52 -27.63
C LEU A 431 36.53 -3.86 -28.79
N PRO A 432 37.85 -3.89 -28.54
CA PRO A 432 38.84 -4.21 -29.58
C PRO A 432 38.67 -5.64 -30.14
N GLU A 433 38.43 -5.76 -31.45
CA GLU A 433 38.20 -7.05 -32.13
C GLU A 433 39.41 -7.98 -32.08
N ASP A 434 40.62 -7.42 -32.12
CA ASP A 434 41.88 -8.16 -31.98
C ASP A 434 42.01 -8.90 -30.64
N ARG A 435 41.19 -8.51 -29.64
CA ARG A 435 41.16 -9.12 -28.31
C ARG A 435 39.99 -10.09 -28.08
N TYR A 436 39.11 -10.30 -29.06
CA TYR A 436 37.96 -11.19 -28.88
C TYR A 436 38.36 -12.63 -28.55
N ALA A 437 39.46 -13.10 -29.14
CA ALA A 437 39.99 -14.44 -28.90
C ALA A 437 40.36 -14.65 -27.42
N ILE A 438 40.95 -13.66 -26.75
CA ILE A 438 41.29 -13.78 -25.33
C ILE A 438 40.04 -13.65 -24.46
N TYR A 439 39.12 -12.73 -24.78
CA TYR A 439 37.87 -12.59 -24.03
C TYR A 439 37.09 -13.89 -24.01
N LYS A 440 37.00 -14.58 -25.14
CA LYS A 440 36.30 -15.85 -25.28
C LYS A 440 36.88 -16.96 -24.41
N PHE A 441 38.19 -16.92 -24.14
CA PHE A 441 38.87 -17.90 -23.29
C PHE A 441 38.59 -17.66 -21.81
N ILE A 442 38.47 -16.39 -21.39
CA ILE A 442 38.16 -16.05 -20.00
C ILE A 442 36.78 -16.58 -19.63
N ASP A 443 36.68 -17.20 -18.46
CA ASP A 443 35.44 -17.77 -17.97
C ASP A 443 34.32 -16.71 -17.88
N PRO A 444 33.10 -17.03 -18.35
CA PRO A 444 31.97 -16.10 -18.37
C PRO A 444 31.66 -15.40 -17.03
N TYR A 445 31.92 -16.03 -15.88
CA TYR A 445 31.65 -15.49 -14.55
C TYR A 445 32.58 -14.33 -14.15
N ARG A 446 33.72 -14.18 -14.83
CA ARG A 446 34.70 -13.12 -14.56
C ARG A 446 35.06 -12.28 -15.78
N ARG A 447 34.59 -12.69 -16.96
CA ARG A 447 34.83 -12.01 -18.23
C ARG A 447 34.43 -10.53 -18.24
N GLY A 448 33.29 -10.18 -17.65
CA GLY A 448 32.84 -8.79 -17.57
C GLY A 448 33.82 -7.87 -16.84
N TYR A 449 34.42 -8.35 -15.75
CA TYR A 449 35.41 -7.58 -15.00
C TYR A 449 36.75 -7.52 -15.72
N PHE A 450 37.10 -8.56 -16.47
CA PHE A 450 38.30 -8.58 -17.30
C PHE A 450 38.24 -7.57 -18.45
N ILE A 451 37.11 -7.52 -19.18
CA ILE A 451 36.92 -6.58 -20.30
C ILE A 451 36.65 -5.14 -19.83
N ALA A 452 36.43 -4.92 -18.53
CA ALA A 452 36.12 -3.60 -17.98
C ALA A 452 37.18 -2.53 -18.29
N CYS A 453 38.46 -2.92 -18.36
CA CYS A 453 39.57 -2.04 -18.72
C CYS A 453 39.52 -1.56 -20.17
N ASP A 454 38.88 -2.33 -21.05
CA ASP A 454 38.83 -2.08 -22.49
C ASP A 454 37.54 -1.40 -22.91
N LEU A 455 36.60 -1.20 -21.98
CA LEU A 455 35.36 -0.48 -22.24
C LEU A 455 35.61 1.02 -22.44
N PRO A 456 34.91 1.66 -23.39
CA PRO A 456 34.99 3.10 -23.58
C PRO A 456 34.48 3.85 -22.33
N GLN A 457 34.94 5.09 -22.18
CA GLN A 457 34.42 5.99 -21.15
C GLN A 457 32.97 6.37 -21.47
N MET A 458 32.03 5.70 -20.79
CA MET A 458 30.60 5.85 -21.00
C MET A 458 29.88 5.78 -19.64
N SER A 459 28.85 6.60 -19.43
CA SER A 459 28.04 6.51 -18.21
C SER A 459 27.15 5.27 -18.24
N LEU A 460 26.67 4.81 -17.07
CA LEU A 460 25.71 3.68 -17.05
C LEU A 460 24.41 4.03 -17.78
N ASP A 461 23.99 5.30 -17.74
CA ASP A 461 22.81 5.77 -18.47
C ASP A 461 23.03 5.69 -19.99
N ASP A 462 24.18 6.16 -20.49
CA ASP A 462 24.53 6.02 -21.91
C ASP A 462 24.61 4.54 -22.35
N MET A 463 25.12 3.67 -21.46
CA MET A 463 25.15 2.22 -21.72
C MET A 463 23.74 1.61 -21.76
N LYS A 464 22.80 2.09 -20.94
CA LYS A 464 21.38 1.72 -21.01
C LYS A 464 20.77 2.17 -22.33
N GLU A 465 20.94 3.42 -22.73
CA GLU A 465 20.38 3.91 -24.00
C GLU A 465 20.93 3.13 -25.20
N ALA A 466 22.24 2.84 -25.21
CA ALA A 466 22.86 1.99 -26.23
C ALA A 466 22.28 0.57 -26.23
N ALA A 467 22.11 -0.04 -25.05
CA ALA A 467 21.52 -1.36 -24.91
C ALA A 467 20.07 -1.39 -25.44
N LEU A 468 19.23 -0.43 -25.07
CA LEU A 468 17.84 -0.35 -25.53
C LEU A 468 17.76 -0.19 -27.06
N ALA A 469 18.59 0.67 -27.63
CA ALA A 469 18.68 0.86 -29.08
C ALA A 469 19.13 -0.43 -29.80
N ASP A 470 20.10 -1.15 -29.24
CA ASP A 470 20.58 -2.42 -29.81
C ASP A 470 19.51 -3.51 -29.78
N LEU A 471 18.74 -3.61 -28.69
CA LEU A 471 17.63 -4.56 -28.58
C LEU A 471 16.60 -4.33 -29.69
N ALA A 472 16.31 -3.06 -29.99
CA ALA A 472 15.42 -2.70 -31.08
C ALA A 472 15.96 -3.05 -32.47
N GLN A 473 17.26 -2.85 -32.66
CA GLN A 473 17.92 -3.25 -33.89
C GLN A 473 17.94 -4.77 -34.06
N LEU A 474 18.17 -5.54 -32.98
CA LEU A 474 18.20 -7.00 -33.01
C LEU A 474 16.86 -7.58 -33.45
N GLU A 475 15.74 -7.06 -32.93
CA GLU A 475 14.41 -7.52 -33.31
C GLU A 475 14.13 -7.28 -34.81
N LEU A 476 14.50 -6.10 -35.31
CA LEU A 476 14.38 -5.77 -36.74
C LEU A 476 15.22 -6.71 -37.61
N GLN A 477 16.48 -6.92 -37.24
CA GLN A 477 17.40 -7.82 -37.94
C GLN A 477 16.88 -9.26 -37.96
N ALA A 478 16.40 -9.75 -36.83
CA ALA A 478 15.83 -11.11 -36.71
C ALA A 478 14.58 -11.27 -37.57
N THR A 479 13.72 -10.25 -37.62
CA THR A 479 12.52 -10.25 -38.47
C THR A 479 12.86 -10.29 -39.95
N GLN A 480 13.85 -9.50 -40.39
CA GLN A 480 14.35 -9.51 -41.76
C GLN A 480 15.01 -10.85 -42.13
N ALA A 481 15.80 -11.43 -41.23
CA ALA A 481 16.42 -12.75 -41.42
C ALA A 481 15.38 -13.87 -41.56
N LYS A 482 14.28 -13.80 -40.79
CA LYS A 482 13.14 -14.73 -40.89
C LYS A 482 12.37 -14.56 -42.20
N ALA A 483 12.21 -13.34 -42.72
CA ALA A 483 11.53 -13.07 -43.98
C ALA A 483 12.30 -13.55 -45.22
N GLY A 484 13.64 -13.57 -45.16
CA GLY A 484 14.51 -14.07 -46.23
C GLY A 484 14.61 -15.61 -46.34
N ALA A 485 14.14 -16.35 -45.34
CA ALA A 485 14.21 -17.81 -45.30
C ALA A 485 12.89 -18.44 -45.83
N LYS A 486 12.95 -19.18 -46.95
CA LYS A 486 11.81 -19.99 -47.44
C LYS A 486 11.31 -20.95 -46.34
N VAL A 487 10.10 -20.70 -45.86
CA VAL A 487 9.44 -21.41 -44.76
C VAL A 487 9.23 -22.90 -45.09
N LYS A 488 9.90 -23.80 -44.37
CA LYS A 488 9.43 -25.19 -44.15
C LYS A 488 8.53 -25.17 -42.92
N LYS A 489 7.24 -25.46 -43.10
CA LYS A 489 6.27 -25.65 -42.00
C LYS A 489 6.74 -26.81 -41.09
N SER A 490 7.20 -26.51 -39.89
CA SER A 490 7.12 -27.43 -38.75
C SER A 490 5.91 -27.05 -37.90
N LYS A 491 5.12 -28.06 -37.54
CA LYS A 491 3.99 -27.98 -36.63
C LYS A 491 4.52 -28.06 -35.20
N GLY A 492 4.01 -27.17 -34.34
CA GLY A 492 4.08 -27.30 -32.89
C GLY A 492 5.31 -26.61 -32.30
N ASP A 493 5.18 -25.32 -32.04
CA ASP A 493 5.50 -24.78 -30.72
C ASP A 493 4.86 -23.40 -30.56
N VAL A 494 4.44 -23.12 -29.33
CA VAL A 494 3.74 -21.92 -28.92
C VAL A 494 4.61 -20.70 -29.25
N THR A 495 4.23 -19.96 -30.29
CA THR A 495 4.90 -18.72 -30.67
C THR A 495 4.63 -17.65 -29.62
N TYR A 496 5.68 -17.30 -28.87
CA TYR A 496 5.78 -16.06 -28.12
C TYR A 496 5.63 -14.90 -29.12
N GLN A 497 4.40 -14.40 -29.27
CA GLN A 497 4.08 -13.27 -30.14
C GLN A 497 4.58 -11.97 -29.52
N GLN A 498 5.41 -11.28 -30.30
CA GLN A 498 5.61 -9.82 -30.31
C GLN A 498 6.12 -9.19 -29.01
N LEU A 499 7.46 -9.13 -28.90
CA LEU A 499 8.15 -8.04 -28.19
C LEU A 499 8.08 -6.76 -29.04
N THR A 500 6.89 -6.32 -29.47
CA THR A 500 6.76 -5.18 -30.39
C THR A 500 7.43 -3.92 -29.85
N LEU A 501 8.51 -3.52 -30.50
CA LEU A 501 9.10 -2.17 -30.52
C LEU A 501 8.40 -1.25 -31.55
N GLU A 502 7.09 -1.45 -31.78
CA GLU A 502 6.31 -0.54 -32.61
C GLU A 502 5.65 0.53 -31.72
N ASN A 503 6.16 1.76 -31.88
CA ASN A 503 5.75 3.03 -31.27
C ASN A 503 6.22 3.30 -29.84
N ASP A 504 7.48 3.72 -29.73
CA ASP A 504 7.97 4.55 -28.60
C ASP A 504 7.23 5.90 -28.47
N GLU A 505 6.36 6.25 -29.43
CA GLU A 505 5.40 7.37 -29.30
C GLU A 505 3.98 6.92 -28.88
N GLY A 506 3.75 5.63 -28.65
CA GLY A 506 2.42 5.07 -28.36
C GLY A 506 2.35 4.09 -27.19
N MET A 507 3.47 3.62 -26.65
CA MET A 507 3.52 2.66 -25.54
C MET A 507 4.44 3.05 -24.39
N THR A 508 4.84 4.32 -24.31
CA THR A 508 5.27 4.95 -23.05
C THR A 508 4.08 5.04 -22.09
N THR A 509 3.64 3.90 -21.57
CA THR A 509 2.89 3.83 -20.31
C THR A 509 3.86 4.06 -19.14
N GLN A 510 4.65 5.14 -19.22
CA GLN A 510 4.81 5.97 -18.04
C GLN A 510 3.39 6.19 -17.52
N PHE A 511 3.15 6.03 -16.22
CA PHE A 511 1.87 6.39 -15.63
C PHE A 511 1.55 7.82 -16.07
N ASN A 512 0.81 8.03 -17.16
CA ASN A 512 0.57 9.35 -17.67
C ASN A 512 -0.29 10.04 -16.63
N VAL A 513 0.25 11.11 -16.04
CA VAL A 513 -0.46 11.88 -15.02
C VAL A 513 -1.86 12.27 -15.50
N GLU A 514 -2.06 12.45 -16.82
CA GLU A 514 -3.35 12.78 -17.41
C GLU A 514 -4.46 11.77 -17.09
N TYR A 515 -4.20 10.46 -17.08
CA TYR A 515 -5.28 9.51 -16.74
C TYR A 515 -5.58 9.49 -15.25
N ILE A 516 -4.59 9.77 -14.39
CA ILE A 516 -4.82 9.91 -12.95
C ILE A 516 -5.62 11.19 -12.70
N VAL A 517 -5.28 12.29 -13.38
CA VAL A 517 -6.05 13.54 -13.37
C VAL A 517 -7.50 13.30 -13.83
N ASP A 518 -7.72 12.62 -14.97
CA ASP A 518 -9.08 12.32 -15.46
C ASP A 518 -9.84 11.40 -14.50
N TYR A 519 -9.16 10.41 -13.91
CA TYR A 519 -9.75 9.55 -12.88
C TYR A 519 -10.17 10.33 -11.63
N LEU A 520 -9.28 11.16 -11.09
CA LEU A 520 -9.57 11.97 -9.90
C LEU A 520 -10.69 12.97 -10.18
N LYS A 521 -10.69 13.64 -11.34
CA LYS A 521 -11.81 14.55 -11.71
C LYS A 521 -13.17 13.88 -11.69
N ARG A 522 -13.23 12.59 -12.02
CA ARG A 522 -14.48 11.83 -12.16
C ARG A 522 -14.90 11.11 -10.90
N ASN A 523 -13.97 10.82 -9.99
CA ASN A 523 -14.20 9.94 -8.86
C ASN A 523 -13.84 10.56 -7.51
N LEU A 524 -13.00 11.59 -7.46
CA LEU A 524 -12.61 12.27 -6.23
C LEU A 524 -13.55 13.43 -5.94
N GLU A 525 -14.27 13.31 -4.85
CA GLU A 525 -15.00 14.39 -4.22
C GLU A 525 -14.12 14.99 -3.12
N VAL A 526 -13.98 16.32 -3.11
CA VAL A 526 -13.42 17.07 -1.99
C VAL A 526 -14.46 18.08 -1.54
N TRP A 527 -14.71 18.15 -0.24
CA TRP A 527 -15.81 18.92 0.31
C TRP A 527 -15.39 19.71 1.55
N ASP A 528 -16.16 20.75 1.83
CA ASP A 528 -16.01 21.65 2.97
C ASP A 528 -17.41 21.95 3.52
N SER A 529 -17.63 21.65 4.80
CA SER A 529 -18.94 21.79 5.46
C SER A 529 -19.52 23.21 5.42
N VAL A 530 -18.70 24.25 5.20
CA VAL A 530 -19.24 25.62 5.05
C VAL A 530 -19.72 25.93 3.63
N THR A 531 -19.35 25.09 2.66
CA THR A 531 -19.73 25.24 1.25
C THR A 531 -20.95 24.39 0.95
N LYS A 532 -21.94 24.94 0.22
CA LYS A 532 -23.18 24.22 -0.12
C LYS A 532 -23.00 23.15 -1.20
N GLN A 533 -21.89 23.18 -1.91
CA GLN A 533 -21.57 22.23 -2.97
C GLN A 533 -20.14 21.74 -2.76
N PRO A 534 -19.85 20.47 -3.05
CA PRO A 534 -18.49 19.97 -2.98
C PRO A 534 -17.61 20.76 -3.94
N MET A 535 -16.35 20.97 -3.56
CA MET A 535 -15.37 21.68 -4.39
C MET A 535 -15.07 20.93 -5.69
N THR A 536 -15.41 19.65 -5.75
CA THR A 536 -15.42 18.82 -6.97
C THR A 536 -16.65 17.94 -6.94
N ALA A 537 -17.60 18.15 -7.85
CA ALA A 537 -18.84 17.37 -7.96
C ALA A 537 -18.70 16.27 -9.04
N LEU A 538 -19.21 15.08 -8.73
CA LEU A 538 -19.23 13.95 -9.66
C LEU A 538 -20.35 14.15 -10.70
N ASP A 539 -20.02 14.25 -12.00
CA ASP A 539 -21.05 14.21 -13.07
C ASP A 539 -21.34 12.76 -13.47
N PHE A 540 -22.16 12.10 -12.64
CA PHE A 540 -22.67 10.76 -12.96
C PHE A 540 -23.48 10.76 -14.25
N GLY A 541 -24.15 11.87 -14.59
CA GLY A 541 -24.93 12.00 -15.81
C GLY A 541 -24.05 11.89 -17.06
N ASP A 542 -22.91 12.56 -17.07
CA ASP A 542 -21.91 12.45 -18.15
C ASP A 542 -21.31 11.05 -18.23
N THR A 543 -21.00 10.46 -17.07
CA THR A 543 -20.49 9.08 -17.01
C THR A 543 -21.50 8.10 -17.58
N LEU A 544 -22.78 8.21 -17.20
CA LEU A 544 -23.87 7.37 -17.71
C LEU A 544 -24.14 7.62 -19.20
N ARG A 545 -24.09 8.88 -19.66
CA ARG A 545 -24.23 9.23 -21.09
C ARG A 545 -23.12 8.60 -21.93
N GLN A 546 -21.89 8.64 -21.44
CA GLN A 546 -20.74 8.01 -22.11
C GLN A 546 -20.85 6.49 -22.08
N TYR A 547 -21.27 5.90 -20.95
CA TYR A 547 -21.53 4.46 -20.82
C TYR A 547 -22.65 3.98 -21.76
N ALA A 548 -23.74 4.72 -21.86
CA ALA A 548 -24.89 4.40 -22.70
C ALA A 548 -24.68 4.70 -24.20
N ASN A 549 -23.55 5.31 -24.59
CA ASN A 549 -23.30 5.71 -25.96
C ASN A 549 -23.08 4.48 -26.87
N VAL A 550 -24.13 4.12 -27.62
CA VAL A 550 -24.16 2.97 -28.53
C VAL A 550 -23.04 3.02 -29.59
N LYS A 551 -22.58 4.21 -29.97
CA LYS A 551 -21.51 4.37 -30.97
C LYS A 551 -20.11 4.06 -30.41
N ARG A 552 -19.94 4.04 -29.09
CA ARG A 552 -18.65 3.88 -28.39
C ARG A 552 -18.59 2.64 -27.50
N LEU A 553 -19.51 1.69 -27.69
CA LEU A 553 -19.59 0.45 -26.89
C LEU A 553 -18.30 -0.37 -26.90
N HIS A 554 -17.58 -0.32 -28.02
CA HIS A 554 -16.31 -1.01 -28.21
C HIS A 554 -15.11 -0.14 -27.82
N GLU A 555 -15.28 1.03 -27.23
CA GLU A 555 -14.18 1.91 -26.78
C GLU A 555 -14.10 2.03 -25.25
N GLN A 556 -15.04 1.42 -24.52
CA GLN A 556 -15.12 1.50 -23.06
C GLN A 556 -14.26 0.43 -22.37
N CYS A 557 -13.83 0.72 -21.15
CA CYS A 557 -13.15 -0.27 -20.33
C CYS A 557 -14.09 -1.44 -20.01
N CYS A 558 -13.76 -2.64 -20.45
CA CYS A 558 -14.58 -3.83 -20.19
C CYS A 558 -14.54 -4.29 -18.73
N TYR A 559 -13.58 -3.82 -17.94
CA TYR A 559 -13.44 -4.22 -16.53
C TYR A 559 -14.30 -3.37 -15.59
N CYS A 560 -14.23 -2.04 -15.72
CA CYS A 560 -14.94 -1.14 -14.81
C CYS A 560 -16.08 -0.35 -15.47
N GLY A 561 -16.28 -0.47 -16.79
CA GLY A 561 -17.29 0.30 -17.51
C GLY A 561 -17.01 1.81 -17.56
N SER A 562 -15.87 2.28 -17.06
CA SER A 562 -15.55 3.71 -17.01
C SER A 562 -15.42 4.29 -18.42
N ALA A 563 -15.79 5.55 -18.56
CA ALA A 563 -15.63 6.31 -19.79
C ALA A 563 -14.23 6.92 -19.99
N LEU A 564 -13.27 6.51 -19.17
CA LEU A 564 -11.85 6.77 -19.41
C LEU A 564 -11.43 6.17 -20.75
N LYS A 565 -10.43 6.79 -21.39
CA LYS A 565 -9.80 6.21 -22.58
C LYS A 565 -9.34 4.79 -22.26
N ALA A 566 -9.71 3.84 -23.12
CA ALA A 566 -9.33 2.46 -23.01
C ALA A 566 -8.75 2.01 -24.36
N ASP A 567 -7.65 1.26 -24.33
CA ASP A 567 -7.09 0.66 -25.53
C ASP A 567 -7.07 -0.87 -25.41
N GLU A 568 -6.75 -1.51 -26.53
CA GLU A 568 -6.76 -2.97 -26.66
C GLU A 568 -5.81 -3.62 -25.65
N TRP A 569 -6.25 -4.71 -25.02
CA TRP A 569 -5.50 -5.44 -24.03
C TRP A 569 -5.72 -6.95 -24.22
N MET A 570 -4.62 -7.68 -24.39
CA MET A 570 -4.60 -9.10 -24.74
C MET A 570 -4.53 -9.99 -23.50
N ALA A 571 -5.06 -11.21 -23.58
CA ALA A 571 -5.09 -12.15 -22.45
C ALA A 571 -3.70 -12.45 -21.86
N VAL A 572 -2.64 -12.46 -22.68
CA VAL A 572 -1.25 -12.65 -22.25
C VAL A 572 -0.74 -11.53 -21.31
N GLN A 573 -1.35 -10.35 -21.37
CA GLN A 573 -0.99 -9.20 -20.54
C GLN A 573 -1.65 -9.26 -19.15
N VAL A 574 -2.60 -10.18 -18.93
CA VAL A 574 -3.30 -10.39 -17.65
C VAL A 574 -2.54 -11.43 -16.81
N ALA A 575 -2.64 -11.35 -15.48
CA ALA A 575 -1.96 -12.29 -14.59
C ALA A 575 -2.52 -13.73 -14.77
N PRO A 576 -1.68 -14.78 -14.73
CA PRO A 576 -2.12 -16.17 -15.00
C PRO A 576 -3.20 -16.68 -14.06
N ASN A 577 -3.25 -16.14 -12.84
CA ASN A 577 -4.21 -16.46 -11.78
C ASN A 577 -5.52 -15.64 -11.85
N ILE A 578 -5.61 -14.67 -12.75
CA ILE A 578 -6.83 -13.91 -13.00
C ILE A 578 -7.52 -14.55 -14.20
N GLY A 579 -8.55 -15.37 -13.94
CA GLY A 579 -9.39 -15.94 -14.97
C GLY A 579 -10.09 -14.84 -15.75
N VAL A 580 -9.62 -14.52 -16.96
CA VAL A 580 -10.20 -13.44 -17.78
C VAL A 580 -11.51 -13.85 -18.47
N GLN A 581 -12.18 -14.89 -17.97
CA GLN A 581 -13.51 -15.31 -18.42
C GLN A 581 -14.56 -14.63 -17.54
N SER A 582 -15.01 -13.43 -17.92
CA SER A 582 -16.35 -12.88 -17.56
C SER A 582 -16.64 -11.49 -18.11
N PHE A 583 -15.72 -10.80 -18.79
CA PHE A 583 -15.96 -9.43 -19.22
C PHE A 583 -15.80 -9.27 -20.73
N SER A 584 -16.93 -9.23 -21.42
CA SER A 584 -17.01 -8.68 -22.77
C SER A 584 -18.07 -7.59 -22.76
N ASN A 585 -17.74 -6.45 -23.37
CA ASN A 585 -18.75 -5.50 -23.79
C ASN A 585 -19.52 -6.14 -24.94
N ARG A 586 -20.68 -6.72 -24.64
CA ARG A 586 -21.75 -7.08 -25.59
C ARG A 586 -21.25 -7.81 -26.86
N LEU A 587 -20.61 -8.96 -26.72
CA LEU A 587 -20.35 -9.83 -27.89
C LEU A 587 -21.67 -10.35 -28.46
N GLU A 588 -21.73 -10.47 -29.79
CA GLU A 588 -22.73 -11.33 -30.44
C GLU A 588 -22.51 -12.78 -29.96
N GLY A 589 -23.56 -13.38 -29.40
CA GLY A 589 -23.50 -14.76 -28.90
C GLY A 589 -23.09 -15.73 -30.02
N GLY A 590 -22.13 -16.61 -29.74
CA GLY A 590 -21.69 -17.66 -30.68
C GLY A 590 -20.53 -17.28 -31.61
N SER A 591 -19.89 -16.11 -31.43
CA SER A 591 -18.69 -15.76 -32.18
C SER A 591 -17.49 -16.65 -31.80
N SER A 592 -16.79 -17.17 -32.83
CA SER A 592 -15.52 -17.93 -32.69
C SER A 592 -14.28 -17.04 -32.57
N ARG A 593 -14.43 -15.71 -32.65
CA ARG A 593 -13.33 -14.76 -32.51
C ARG A 593 -13.01 -14.51 -31.05
N GLU A 594 -11.73 -14.55 -30.71
CA GLU A 594 -11.26 -14.09 -29.40
C GLU A 594 -11.63 -12.61 -29.22
N PRO A 595 -12.29 -12.24 -28.12
CA PRO A 595 -12.80 -10.89 -27.97
C PRO A 595 -11.67 -9.89 -27.74
N LYS A 596 -11.63 -8.84 -28.58
CA LYS A 596 -10.84 -7.63 -28.30
C LYS A 596 -11.37 -6.99 -27.01
N ARG A 597 -10.48 -6.76 -26.04
CA ARG A 597 -10.82 -6.16 -24.75
C ARG A 597 -10.20 -4.80 -24.67
N ASN A 598 -10.99 -3.78 -24.39
CA ASN A 598 -10.45 -2.46 -24.12
C ASN A 598 -10.38 -2.26 -22.61
N VAL A 599 -9.23 -1.87 -22.10
CA VAL A 599 -9.02 -1.63 -20.67
C VAL A 599 -8.41 -0.26 -20.47
N CYS A 600 -8.95 0.53 -19.54
CA CYS A 600 -8.44 1.86 -19.25
C CYS A 600 -7.15 1.79 -18.45
N ASP A 601 -6.34 2.84 -18.53
CA ASP A 601 -5.01 2.88 -17.93
C ASP A 601 -5.03 2.71 -16.40
N VAL A 602 -6.08 3.19 -15.73
CA VAL A 602 -6.27 2.98 -14.29
C VAL A 602 -6.45 1.49 -13.96
N CYS A 603 -7.25 0.77 -14.74
CA CYS A 603 -7.44 -0.67 -14.54
C CYS A 603 -6.14 -1.43 -14.86
N ARG A 604 -5.46 -1.08 -15.96
CA ARG A 604 -4.15 -1.67 -16.31
C ARG A 604 -3.16 -1.50 -15.17
N ALA A 605 -3.04 -0.29 -14.63
CA ALA A 605 -2.18 0.01 -13.50
C ALA A 605 -2.53 -0.84 -12.26
N GLN A 606 -3.82 -0.96 -11.92
CA GLN A 606 -4.26 -1.77 -10.79
C GLN A 606 -3.90 -3.24 -10.96
N PHE A 607 -4.10 -3.79 -12.16
CA PHE A 607 -3.74 -5.18 -12.45
C PHE A 607 -2.24 -5.43 -12.39
N ILE A 608 -1.41 -4.50 -12.88
CA ILE A 608 0.05 -4.61 -12.77
C ILE A 608 0.45 -4.60 -11.29
N LEU A 609 -0.13 -3.71 -10.48
CA LEU A 609 0.15 -3.62 -9.04
C LEU A 609 -0.28 -4.90 -8.31
N GLU A 610 -1.45 -5.45 -8.62
CA GLU A 610 -1.90 -6.74 -8.07
C GLU A 610 -0.95 -7.85 -8.45
N LYS A 611 -0.56 -7.94 -9.73
CA LYS A 611 0.39 -8.94 -10.22
C LYS A 611 1.76 -8.86 -9.55
N LEU A 612 2.21 -7.65 -9.23
CA LEU A 612 3.45 -7.39 -8.49
C LEU A 612 3.34 -7.66 -7.00
N ALA A 613 2.15 -7.43 -6.42
CA ALA A 613 1.90 -7.65 -5.01
C ALA A 613 1.66 -9.14 -4.70
N TRP A 614 1.15 -9.91 -5.68
CA TRP A 614 0.67 -11.28 -5.49
C TRP A 614 1.64 -12.28 -6.12
N ARG A 615 2.14 -13.23 -5.31
CA ARG A 615 2.87 -14.37 -5.85
C ARG A 615 1.85 -15.37 -6.38
N GLY A 616 1.97 -15.76 -7.65
CA GLY A 616 1.22 -16.91 -8.14
C GLY A 616 1.62 -18.16 -7.34
N HIS A 617 0.74 -18.65 -6.47
CA HIS A 617 0.98 -19.85 -5.69
C HIS A 617 0.71 -21.08 -6.57
N ARG A 618 1.69 -21.40 -7.42
CA ARG A 618 1.80 -22.74 -7.99
C ARG A 618 2.60 -23.59 -7.01
N ASP A 619 2.09 -24.77 -6.67
CA ASP A 619 2.87 -25.70 -5.86
C ASP A 619 4.06 -26.25 -6.67
N LYS A 620 4.92 -27.07 -6.02
CA LYS A 620 6.08 -27.69 -6.68
C LYS A 620 5.70 -28.64 -7.82
N GLN A 621 4.42 -28.98 -7.96
CA GLN A 621 3.85 -29.85 -9.00
C GLN A 621 3.06 -29.05 -10.04
N ASN A 622 3.15 -27.71 -10.00
CA ASN A 622 2.52 -26.80 -10.93
C ASN A 622 0.98 -26.76 -10.85
N ALA A 623 0.37 -27.25 -9.76
CA ALA A 623 -1.06 -27.16 -9.52
C ALA A 623 -1.45 -25.79 -8.95
N GLU A 624 -2.58 -25.26 -9.40
CA GLU A 624 -3.14 -23.99 -8.89
C GLU A 624 -3.67 -24.19 -7.46
N GLN A 625 -3.19 -23.36 -6.53
CA GLN A 625 -3.82 -23.24 -5.23
C GLN A 625 -5.04 -22.31 -5.32
N VAL A 626 -6.17 -22.76 -4.77
CA VAL A 626 -7.38 -21.94 -4.66
C VAL A 626 -7.08 -20.76 -3.75
N THR A 627 -7.21 -19.56 -4.30
CA THR A 627 -6.95 -18.32 -3.57
C THR A 627 -8.28 -17.76 -3.06
N PHE A 628 -8.36 -17.47 -1.75
CA PHE A 628 -9.50 -16.81 -1.12
C PHE A 628 -9.15 -15.36 -0.79
N TYR A 629 -10.09 -14.45 -1.01
CA TYR A 629 -9.95 -13.04 -0.68
C TYR A 629 -10.74 -12.76 0.59
N LEU A 630 -10.05 -12.26 1.63
CA LEU A 630 -10.70 -11.76 2.84
C LEU A 630 -10.86 -10.25 2.71
N HIS A 631 -12.11 -9.81 2.63
CA HIS A 631 -12.45 -8.39 2.67
C HIS A 631 -12.79 -8.01 4.11
N LEU A 632 -12.04 -7.06 4.66
CA LEU A 632 -12.17 -6.61 6.02
C LEU A 632 -12.51 -5.12 5.98
N PHE A 633 -13.71 -4.78 6.43
CA PHE A 633 -14.20 -3.40 6.49
C PHE A 633 -14.41 -3.01 7.96
N PRO A 634 -14.06 -1.78 8.36
CA PRO A 634 -14.48 -1.24 9.66
C PRO A 634 -16.01 -1.21 9.72
N TYR A 635 -16.57 -1.41 10.92
CA TYR A 635 -18.01 -1.27 11.12
C TYR A 635 -18.45 0.20 10.95
N ALA A 636 -17.72 1.12 11.59
CA ALA A 636 -17.92 2.57 11.49
C ALA A 636 -16.77 3.24 10.73
N TYR A 637 -15.78 3.75 11.44
CA TYR A 637 -14.55 4.30 10.90
C TYR A 637 -13.36 3.82 11.72
N PHE A 638 -12.15 4.00 11.20
CA PHE A 638 -10.95 3.90 12.03
C PHE A 638 -10.34 5.27 12.28
N THR A 639 -9.73 5.44 13.44
CA THR A 639 -8.75 6.51 13.62
C THR A 639 -7.39 6.03 13.12
N ARG A 640 -6.46 6.95 12.87
CA ARG A 640 -5.09 6.58 12.45
C ARG A 640 -4.40 5.59 13.41
N PRO A 641 -4.46 5.76 14.75
CA PRO A 641 -3.99 4.76 15.71
C PRO A 641 -4.57 3.36 15.49
N LEU A 642 -5.89 3.27 15.34
CA LEU A 642 -6.60 2.00 15.19
C LEU A 642 -6.29 1.34 13.85
N LEU A 643 -6.24 2.12 12.75
CA LEU A 643 -5.85 1.65 11.43
C LEU A 643 -4.41 1.09 11.43
N ARG A 644 -3.48 1.74 12.16
CA ARG A 644 -2.10 1.26 12.28
C ARG A 644 -2.02 -0.05 13.07
N ALA A 645 -2.72 -0.13 14.20
CA ALA A 645 -2.79 -1.36 14.99
C ALA A 645 -3.39 -2.53 14.20
N TRP A 646 -4.45 -2.25 13.46
CA TRP A 646 -5.07 -3.21 12.56
C TRP A 646 -4.09 -3.69 11.47
N TRP A 647 -3.38 -2.77 10.81
CA TRP A 647 -2.36 -3.13 9.81
C TRP A 647 -1.26 -4.04 10.37
N LEU A 648 -0.72 -3.72 11.54
CA LEU A 648 0.32 -4.55 12.17
C LEU A 648 -0.21 -5.96 12.53
N SER A 649 -1.49 -6.05 12.88
CA SER A 649 -2.14 -7.34 13.14
C SER A 649 -2.24 -8.17 11.85
N ILE A 650 -2.59 -7.54 10.72
CA ILE A 650 -2.58 -8.18 9.40
C ILE A 650 -1.17 -8.63 8.99
N GLU A 651 -0.13 -7.83 9.27
CA GLU A 651 1.26 -8.23 8.97
C GLU A 651 1.69 -9.47 9.76
N LYS A 652 1.34 -9.54 11.04
CA LYS A 652 1.59 -10.75 11.86
C LYS A 652 0.86 -11.98 11.29
N LEU A 653 -0.39 -11.84 10.86
CA LEU A 653 -1.16 -12.92 10.25
C LEU A 653 -0.55 -13.38 8.91
N ARG A 654 -0.06 -12.44 8.09
CA ARG A 654 0.53 -12.74 6.79
C ARG A 654 1.75 -13.65 6.90
N ASP A 655 2.56 -13.45 7.93
CA ASP A 655 3.85 -14.13 8.07
C ASP A 655 3.78 -15.38 8.95
N ALA A 656 2.60 -15.75 9.45
CA ALA A 656 2.36 -16.93 10.27
C ALA A 656 1.79 -18.12 9.46
N ASP A 657 2.23 -19.35 9.78
CA ASP A 657 1.71 -20.59 9.19
C ASP A 657 0.33 -20.91 9.77
N HIS A 658 -0.71 -20.37 9.13
CA HIS A 658 -2.10 -20.66 9.44
C HIS A 658 -2.66 -21.70 8.48
N SER A 659 -2.12 -22.91 8.52
CA SER A 659 -2.67 -24.11 7.84
C SER A 659 -4.11 -24.49 8.30
N ALA A 660 -4.73 -23.68 9.16
CA ALA A 660 -6.01 -23.94 9.79
C ALA A 660 -6.94 -22.71 9.85
N PHE A 661 -7.10 -21.95 8.75
CA PHE A 661 -8.38 -21.26 8.53
C PHE A 661 -9.39 -22.28 7.99
N PHE A 662 -9.86 -23.18 8.85
CA PHE A 662 -10.96 -24.08 8.51
C PHE A 662 -12.25 -23.27 8.43
N LEU A 663 -12.53 -22.72 7.25
CA LEU A 663 -13.89 -22.38 6.87
C LEU A 663 -14.58 -23.70 6.53
N ASP A 664 -15.58 -24.10 7.32
CA ASP A 664 -16.46 -25.21 6.92
C ASP A 664 -17.35 -24.75 5.78
N THR A 665 -16.82 -24.89 4.56
CA THR A 665 -17.49 -24.49 3.32
C THR A 665 -18.67 -25.39 2.96
N ARG A 666 -18.92 -26.49 3.70
CA ARG A 666 -20.08 -27.37 3.45
C ARG A 666 -21.38 -26.81 4.04
N SER A 667 -21.29 -25.76 4.83
CA SER A 667 -22.42 -25.07 5.49
C SER A 667 -22.87 -23.78 4.79
N TYR A 668 -22.26 -23.40 3.66
CA TYR A 668 -22.60 -22.21 2.87
C TYR A 668 -23.16 -22.55 1.49
#